data_AF-A0A848KPC3-F1
#
_entry.id   AF-A0A848KPC3-F1
#
_cell.length_a   1.000
_cell.length_b   1.000
_cell.length_c   1.000
_cell.angle_alpha   90.00
_cell.angle_beta   90.00
_cell.angle_gamma   90.00
#
_symmetry.space_group_name_H-M   'P 1'
#
loop_
_entity.id
_entity.type
_entity.pdbx_description
1 polymer ?
#
loop_
_entity_poly.entity_id
_entity_poly.type
_entity_poly.pdbx_seq_one_letter_code
_entity_poly.pdbx_strand_id
1 'polypeptide(L)'
;MAAPRSILLDKATTARYAQLTYTSYDDGSGRGGWQVKQETGGLDAVEQQSLTARILTRFDLLPVMPDFPTPEQTAARPARLSYAPLPAAGAGHAAYWHTVDAGRDASGRPGNVFAHVVLDRDVAAPSPVRPVELWRSPGWLRPYGVPDVAAAQLTSAYPPPANPAMSMAASVEFLLAHHVDRQSVFRVMLDAVAAALAGGPALALLVDDHDEAAAWIAAISHFMSPAAAQRFAFSTHDAPEAALAGVEAGLQVIVVPRSRIPEKWELPGAVIVDAAEQPNLGDLTSGIAHRVARGAIPVTPWSALAEGVLADDEIATAVLARQDEIARELGDTGTSPAWSLAIAVTRHPDLAEFAAEAQRVIADGGSSIVGDVAWAKELVAQAQARFPMTVGQVLARLVSAAERGEDTSGVAHRLLHAVLAEPDWLSSTAVSGVPVVSSLALSADDVQRLVALSATLRADAAIDTGQAVVAALRLAELLDRLVFDSYTRVRAELLATVNAGGVEFLWTTPQWVESGGLNALATQVRATFIRPFVAQESPTRVATLRPQVVKWLYDVEVAGGVRFELPANPTEADSFLFPLAVRTVLSAREYAIPVPMRQDYVLDAVKLAVDDPHFDDASCRDLVSDLVALQVPDASELIALSTEYPRRVSPLVLATVVYRGPRDDTVMRKVVDSDDADPALVAAATLRGWHGSGLLPPREEWAHDVETLAAGDDHSWLGDAAPDLVAMLAAGSVVAAQDDRSAATGFTGALAARLPALTSSIAELIRGALRGGQLDTNWVAAQSFLRQLRLSATTTPLDDPAFGGWRWDEALLREAIAAGTYRGPRSAVELRDCTWPTVAAASADTAERFFAGYRDAAHAWLAGLGLAADHEGWGNRLWNRDEP
;
A
#
# COMPACT_ATOMS: atom_id res chain seq x y z
N MET A 1 -59.18 -27.85 29.96
CA MET A 1 -58.25 -26.96 29.24
C MET A 1 -56.84 -27.43 29.52
N ALA A 2 -56.28 -28.25 28.64
CA ALA A 2 -54.87 -28.65 28.70
C ALA A 2 -54.05 -27.60 27.95
N ALA A 3 -52.99 -27.09 28.58
CA ALA A 3 -52.06 -26.16 27.96
C ALA A 3 -51.43 -26.79 26.69
N PRO A 4 -51.21 -26.01 25.61
CA PRO A 4 -50.52 -26.53 24.44
C PRO A 4 -49.07 -26.85 24.81
N ARG A 5 -48.66 -28.09 24.50
CA ARG A 5 -47.31 -28.61 24.72
C ARG A 5 -46.31 -27.80 23.89
N SER A 6 -45.41 -27.09 24.59
CA SER A 6 -44.14 -26.62 24.04
C SER A 6 -43.32 -27.83 23.61
N ILE A 7 -43.16 -28.03 22.30
CA ILE A 7 -42.24 -29.03 21.74
C ILE A 7 -40.83 -28.42 21.84
N LEU A 8 -40.00 -29.00 22.70
CA LEU A 8 -38.57 -28.71 22.79
C LEU A 8 -37.90 -29.10 21.46
N LEU A 9 -37.26 -28.13 20.82
CA LEU A 9 -36.46 -28.33 19.61
C LEU A 9 -35.22 -29.17 19.89
N ASP A 10 -34.84 -29.97 18.89
CA ASP A 10 -33.53 -30.60 18.80
C ASP A 10 -32.46 -29.49 18.65
N LYS A 11 -31.39 -29.55 19.44
CA LYS A 11 -30.39 -28.46 19.56
C LYS A 11 -29.68 -28.14 18.24
N ALA A 12 -29.65 -29.08 17.29
CA ALA A 12 -28.91 -28.99 16.04
C ALA A 12 -29.55 -28.04 15.00
N THR A 13 -30.88 -27.94 14.92
CA THR A 13 -31.57 -27.12 13.90
C THR A 13 -31.63 -25.64 14.26
N THR A 14 -31.69 -25.31 15.56
CA THR A 14 -31.56 -23.94 16.09
C THR A 14 -30.18 -23.31 15.85
N ALA A 15 -29.16 -24.10 15.51
CA ALA A 15 -27.81 -23.60 15.27
C ALA A 15 -27.62 -23.07 13.83
N ARG A 16 -28.30 -23.63 12.82
CA ARG A 16 -28.11 -23.28 11.40
C ARG A 16 -29.02 -22.16 10.92
N TYR A 17 -30.30 -22.19 11.28
CA TYR A 17 -31.28 -21.23 10.75
C TYR A 17 -31.75 -20.23 11.79
N ALA A 18 -31.91 -18.98 11.36
CA ALA A 18 -32.56 -17.93 12.13
C ALA A 18 -33.53 -17.15 11.25
N GLN A 19 -34.52 -16.49 11.86
CA GLN A 19 -35.59 -15.83 11.12
C GLN A 19 -35.94 -14.51 11.76
N LEU A 20 -36.36 -13.55 10.94
CA LEU A 20 -37.01 -12.33 11.38
C LEU A 20 -38.17 -11.96 10.46
N THR A 21 -39.10 -11.19 11.01
CA THR A 21 -40.13 -10.49 10.23
C THR A 21 -39.95 -9.00 10.37
N TYR A 22 -40.10 -8.25 9.28
CA TYR A 22 -39.94 -6.81 9.26
C TYR A 22 -41.10 -6.17 8.49
N THR A 23 -41.76 -5.21 9.11
CA THR A 23 -42.92 -4.53 8.53
C THR A 23 -43.19 -3.22 9.27
N SER A 24 -44.01 -2.34 8.71
CA SER A 24 -44.57 -1.25 9.48
C SER A 24 -45.77 -1.75 10.30
N TYR A 25 -45.62 -1.78 11.62
CA TYR A 25 -46.71 -2.15 12.53
C TYR A 25 -46.61 -1.41 13.88
N ASP A 26 -47.73 -1.35 14.58
CA ASP A 26 -47.85 -0.77 15.92
C ASP A 26 -47.78 -1.91 16.97
N ASP A 27 -46.78 -1.87 17.84
CA ASP A 27 -46.58 -2.84 18.93
C ASP A 27 -47.25 -2.38 20.26
N GLY A 28 -47.94 -1.23 20.23
CA GLY A 28 -48.59 -0.63 21.38
C GLY A 28 -47.69 0.26 22.25
N SER A 29 -46.42 0.46 21.88
CA SER A 29 -45.42 1.20 22.68
C SER A 29 -45.13 2.64 22.22
N GLY A 30 -45.64 3.08 21.05
CA GLY A 30 -45.38 4.43 20.53
C GLY A 30 -45.94 4.72 19.12
N ARG A 31 -45.40 5.76 18.45
CA ARG A 31 -45.74 6.06 17.04
C ARG A 31 -45.22 4.93 16.14
N GLY A 32 -46.14 4.16 15.54
CA GLY A 32 -45.81 3.06 14.62
C GLY A 32 -44.80 3.43 13.52
N GLY A 33 -44.00 2.45 13.10
CA GLY A 33 -42.89 2.63 12.16
C GLY A 33 -42.34 1.30 11.66
N TRP A 34 -41.31 1.35 10.80
CA TRP A 34 -40.63 0.16 10.28
C TRP A 34 -39.73 -0.46 11.33
N GLN A 35 -39.97 -1.73 11.68
CA GLN A 35 -39.24 -2.42 12.73
C GLN A 35 -39.31 -3.94 12.57
N VAL A 36 -38.40 -4.63 13.27
CA VAL A 36 -38.49 -6.09 13.42
C VAL A 36 -39.70 -6.41 14.30
N LYS A 37 -40.61 -7.24 13.79
CA LYS A 37 -41.82 -7.67 14.50
C LYS A 37 -41.57 -8.86 15.41
N GLN A 38 -40.87 -9.85 14.89
CA GLN A 38 -40.57 -11.08 15.59
C GLN A 38 -39.26 -11.64 15.06
N GLU A 39 -38.50 -12.28 15.94
CA GLU A 39 -37.29 -13.02 15.60
C GLU A 39 -37.28 -14.40 16.28
N THR A 40 -36.60 -15.37 15.66
CA THR A 40 -36.34 -16.71 16.22
C THR A 40 -34.96 -17.20 15.77
N GLY A 41 -34.37 -18.16 16.49
CA GLY A 41 -33.06 -18.74 16.14
C GLY A 41 -31.84 -17.94 16.63
N GLY A 42 -32.05 -16.96 17.51
CA GLY A 42 -30.99 -16.22 18.21
C GLY A 42 -30.09 -15.44 17.26
N LEU A 43 -30.65 -14.42 16.60
CA LEU A 43 -29.87 -13.50 15.78
C LEU A 43 -29.00 -12.62 16.68
N ASP A 44 -27.73 -12.44 16.32
CA ASP A 44 -26.92 -11.38 16.93
C ASP A 44 -27.20 -10.02 16.26
N ALA A 45 -26.63 -8.96 16.84
CA ALA A 45 -26.85 -7.60 16.36
C ALA A 45 -26.29 -7.35 14.94
N VAL A 46 -25.19 -8.02 14.57
CA VAL A 46 -24.55 -7.89 13.25
C VAL A 46 -25.39 -8.60 12.19
N GLU A 47 -25.86 -9.80 12.49
CA GLU A 47 -26.77 -10.57 11.66
C GLU A 47 -28.06 -9.78 11.43
N GLN A 48 -28.72 -9.31 12.50
CA GLN A 48 -29.96 -8.55 12.39
C GLN A 48 -29.79 -7.26 11.58
N GLN A 49 -28.70 -6.51 11.80
CA GLN A 49 -28.39 -5.31 11.02
C GLN A 49 -28.16 -5.63 9.53
N SER A 50 -27.38 -6.68 9.24
CA SER A 50 -27.07 -7.11 7.87
C SER A 50 -28.31 -7.56 7.12
N LEU A 51 -29.21 -8.30 7.78
CA LEU A 51 -30.47 -8.76 7.21
C LEU A 51 -31.44 -7.61 6.94
N THR A 52 -31.58 -6.67 7.88
CA THR A 52 -32.52 -5.54 7.77
C THR A 52 -32.06 -4.49 6.75
N ALA A 53 -30.75 -4.30 6.57
CA ALA A 53 -30.19 -3.36 5.59
C ALA A 53 -30.57 -3.69 4.12
N ARG A 54 -30.89 -4.95 3.82
CA ARG A 54 -31.28 -5.42 2.48
C ARG A 54 -32.80 -5.50 2.25
N ILE A 55 -33.61 -5.08 3.23
CA ILE A 55 -35.07 -5.16 3.11
C ILE A 55 -35.61 -4.02 2.25
N LEU A 56 -36.33 -4.39 1.19
CA LEU A 56 -37.11 -3.43 0.41
C LEU A 56 -38.37 -3.03 1.18
N THR A 57 -38.47 -1.74 1.50
CA THR A 57 -39.65 -1.14 2.15
C THR A 57 -40.70 -0.62 1.17
N ARG A 58 -40.50 -0.88 -0.14
CA ARG A 58 -41.46 -0.61 -1.22
C ARG A 58 -41.54 -1.81 -2.15
N PHE A 59 -42.75 -2.17 -2.55
CA PHE A 59 -43.00 -3.28 -3.45
C PHE A 59 -44.12 -2.91 -4.43
N ASP A 60 -43.73 -2.20 -5.49
CA ASP A 60 -44.65 -1.52 -6.41
C ASP A 60 -45.18 -2.49 -7.49
N LEU A 61 -46.16 -3.31 -7.10
CA LEU A 61 -46.82 -4.27 -7.99
C LEU A 61 -47.92 -3.64 -8.83
N LEU A 62 -47.92 -3.95 -10.13
CA LEU A 62 -49.00 -3.64 -11.07
C LEU A 62 -49.85 -4.89 -11.41
N PRO A 63 -51.18 -4.77 -11.56
CA PRO A 63 -51.99 -3.59 -11.27
C PRO A 63 -52.05 -3.28 -9.77
N VAL A 64 -52.39 -2.04 -9.40
CA VAL A 64 -52.58 -1.65 -7.99
C VAL A 64 -53.75 -2.43 -7.40
N MET A 65 -53.61 -2.91 -6.16
CA MET A 65 -54.68 -3.61 -5.47
C MET A 65 -55.89 -2.69 -5.26
N PRO A 66 -57.14 -3.15 -5.50
CA PRO A 66 -58.33 -2.37 -5.16
C PRO A 66 -58.42 -2.09 -3.65
N ASP A 67 -59.15 -1.04 -3.25
CA ASP A 67 -59.28 -0.64 -1.83
C ASP A 67 -59.87 -1.73 -0.92
N PHE A 68 -60.69 -2.61 -1.48
CA PHE A 68 -61.29 -3.76 -0.81
C PHE A 68 -61.02 -5.04 -1.61
N PRO A 69 -59.82 -5.64 -1.48
CA PRO A 69 -59.48 -6.85 -2.21
C PRO A 69 -60.23 -8.06 -1.65
N THR A 70 -60.61 -8.95 -2.56
CA THR A 70 -61.13 -10.28 -2.22
C THR A 70 -60.00 -11.19 -1.69
N PRO A 71 -60.32 -12.23 -0.89
CA PRO A 71 -59.33 -13.22 -0.47
C PRO A 71 -58.56 -13.85 -1.63
N GLU A 72 -59.23 -14.10 -2.76
CA GLU A 72 -58.62 -14.64 -3.97
C GLU A 72 -57.61 -13.66 -4.60
N GLN A 73 -57.94 -12.37 -4.66
CA GLN A 73 -57.03 -11.32 -5.15
C GLN A 73 -55.79 -11.17 -4.25
N THR A 74 -55.98 -11.26 -2.93
CA THR A 74 -54.88 -11.23 -1.97
C THR A 74 -54.00 -12.47 -2.09
N ALA A 75 -54.58 -13.67 -2.19
CA ALA A 75 -53.83 -14.92 -2.34
C ALA A 75 -53.02 -14.99 -3.64
N ALA A 76 -53.58 -14.45 -4.73
CA ALA A 76 -52.94 -14.36 -6.04
C ALA A 76 -51.89 -13.23 -6.15
N ARG A 77 -51.78 -12.35 -5.15
CA ARG A 77 -50.84 -11.22 -5.19
C ARG A 77 -49.39 -11.73 -5.29
N PRO A 78 -48.59 -11.23 -6.25
CA PRO A 78 -47.21 -11.69 -6.39
C PRO A 78 -46.37 -11.53 -5.11
N ALA A 79 -45.38 -12.40 -4.97
CA ALA A 79 -44.40 -12.37 -3.91
C ALA A 79 -43.00 -12.32 -4.52
N ARG A 80 -42.14 -11.49 -3.95
CA ARG A 80 -40.72 -11.43 -4.29
C ARG A 80 -39.97 -12.36 -3.37
N LEU A 81 -39.24 -13.31 -3.94
CA LEU A 81 -38.16 -14.02 -3.27
C LEU A 81 -36.82 -13.51 -3.81
N SER A 82 -35.92 -13.15 -2.91
CA SER A 82 -34.51 -12.96 -3.21
C SER A 82 -33.67 -13.82 -2.29
N TYR A 83 -32.60 -14.39 -2.84
CA TYR A 83 -31.64 -15.21 -2.12
C TYR A 83 -30.24 -14.71 -2.44
N ALA A 84 -29.40 -14.54 -1.42
CA ALA A 84 -28.02 -14.09 -1.63
C ALA A 84 -27.09 -14.46 -0.47
N PRO A 85 -25.78 -14.64 -0.73
CA PRO A 85 -24.75 -14.68 0.30
C PRO A 85 -24.77 -13.42 1.18
N LEU A 86 -24.41 -13.61 2.45
CA LEU A 86 -24.35 -12.56 3.47
C LEU A 86 -22.99 -12.56 4.19
N PRO A 87 -21.89 -12.25 3.48
CA PRO A 87 -20.54 -12.33 4.05
C PRO A 87 -20.32 -11.38 5.24
N ALA A 88 -21.07 -10.28 5.32
CA ALA A 88 -21.03 -9.34 6.44
C ALA A 88 -21.51 -9.95 7.77
N ALA A 89 -22.36 -10.99 7.73
CA ALA A 89 -22.83 -11.71 8.91
C ALA A 89 -21.93 -12.90 9.26
N GLY A 90 -21.20 -13.45 8.28
CA GLY A 90 -20.24 -14.53 8.48
C GLY A 90 -19.87 -15.23 7.17
N ALA A 91 -18.69 -15.85 7.13
CA ALA A 91 -18.30 -16.69 6.01
C ALA A 91 -19.28 -17.89 5.88
N GLY A 92 -19.69 -18.22 4.66
CA GLY A 92 -20.63 -19.32 4.42
C GLY A 92 -22.08 -19.04 4.83
N HIS A 93 -22.44 -17.79 5.12
CA HIS A 93 -23.81 -17.40 5.42
C HIS A 93 -24.55 -16.95 4.15
N ALA A 94 -25.82 -17.28 4.04
CA ALA A 94 -26.73 -16.72 3.04
C ALA A 94 -28.11 -16.45 3.65
N ALA A 95 -28.91 -15.64 2.98
CA ALA A 95 -30.24 -15.33 3.46
C ALA A 95 -31.27 -15.26 2.33
N TYR A 96 -32.51 -15.50 2.72
CA TYR A 96 -33.71 -15.39 1.91
C TYR A 96 -34.49 -14.16 2.37
N TRP A 97 -34.88 -13.31 1.43
CA TRP A 97 -35.80 -12.19 1.64
C TRP A 97 -37.09 -12.47 0.87
N HIS A 98 -38.12 -12.91 1.57
CA HIS A 98 -39.45 -13.11 1.02
C HIS A 98 -40.33 -11.89 1.37
N THR A 99 -40.67 -11.11 0.35
CA THR A 99 -41.32 -9.82 0.47
C THR A 99 -42.69 -9.84 -0.22
N VAL A 100 -43.73 -9.38 0.49
CA VAL A 100 -45.09 -9.26 -0.03
C VAL A 100 -45.72 -7.91 0.26
N ASP A 101 -46.69 -7.54 -0.57
CA ASP A 101 -47.60 -6.43 -0.33
C ASP A 101 -48.47 -6.76 0.90
N ALA A 102 -48.43 -5.89 1.91
CA ALA A 102 -49.16 -6.05 3.17
C ALA A 102 -50.34 -5.06 3.29
N GLY A 103 -50.65 -4.31 2.23
CA GLY A 103 -51.75 -3.36 2.21
C GLY A 103 -51.46 -2.06 2.97
N ARG A 104 -52.42 -1.62 3.78
CA ARG A 104 -52.28 -0.40 4.60
C ARG A 104 -51.61 -0.72 5.93
N ASP A 105 -50.73 0.18 6.38
CA ASP A 105 -50.14 0.09 7.73
C ASP A 105 -51.18 0.40 8.82
N ALA A 106 -50.79 0.24 10.09
CA ALA A 106 -51.66 0.52 11.25
C ALA A 106 -52.14 1.98 11.32
N SER A 107 -51.46 2.91 10.64
CA SER A 107 -51.84 4.33 10.53
C SER A 107 -52.74 4.64 9.32
N GLY A 108 -53.04 3.63 8.50
CA GLY A 108 -53.87 3.73 7.30
C GLY A 108 -53.12 4.16 6.03
N ARG A 109 -51.78 4.33 6.09
CA ARG A 109 -50.96 4.69 4.92
C ARG A 109 -50.84 3.49 3.99
N PRO A 110 -51.05 3.66 2.68
CA PRO A 110 -50.88 2.58 1.71
C PRO A 110 -49.40 2.25 1.50
N GLY A 111 -49.13 1.07 0.92
CA GLY A 111 -47.78 0.65 0.53
C GLY A 111 -46.99 0.01 1.65
N ASN A 112 -47.65 -0.60 2.65
CA ASN A 112 -46.97 -1.41 3.64
C ASN A 112 -46.46 -2.71 2.99
N VAL A 113 -45.31 -3.16 3.44
CA VAL A 113 -44.66 -4.38 2.96
C VAL A 113 -44.39 -5.27 4.16
N PHE A 114 -44.54 -6.58 3.97
CA PHE A 114 -44.16 -7.58 4.96
C PHE A 114 -42.99 -8.41 4.41
N ALA A 115 -41.85 -8.33 5.08
CA ALA A 115 -40.68 -9.13 4.79
C ALA A 115 -40.55 -10.27 5.81
N HIS A 116 -40.51 -11.50 5.32
CA HIS A 116 -40.11 -12.68 6.07
C HIS A 116 -38.69 -13.04 5.62
N VAL A 117 -37.74 -12.95 6.53
CA VAL A 117 -36.31 -13.15 6.24
C VAL A 117 -35.79 -14.37 6.98
N VAL A 118 -35.05 -15.22 6.28
CA VAL A 118 -34.45 -16.45 6.82
C VAL A 118 -32.95 -16.40 6.57
N LEU A 119 -32.15 -16.57 7.62
CA LEU A 119 -30.71 -16.74 7.57
C LEU A 119 -30.37 -18.23 7.58
N ASP A 120 -29.49 -18.65 6.67
CA ASP A 120 -28.76 -19.92 6.70
C ASP A 120 -27.29 -19.64 7.04
N ARG A 121 -26.83 -20.11 8.19
CA ARG A 121 -25.45 -19.93 8.67
C ARG A 121 -24.47 -20.94 8.07
N ASP A 122 -24.95 -21.94 7.33
CA ASP A 122 -24.12 -23.00 6.79
C ASP A 122 -24.62 -23.46 5.40
N VAL A 123 -24.33 -22.68 4.37
CA VAL A 123 -24.69 -23.03 2.98
C VAL A 123 -23.88 -24.20 2.42
N ALA A 124 -22.79 -24.60 3.09
CA ALA A 124 -21.95 -25.73 2.68
C ALA A 124 -22.56 -27.06 3.11
N ALA A 125 -23.33 -27.08 4.21
CA ALA A 125 -24.05 -28.27 4.62
C ALA A 125 -25.14 -28.64 3.60
N PRO A 126 -25.24 -29.93 3.20
CA PRO A 126 -26.21 -30.39 2.21
C PRO A 126 -27.63 -29.92 2.51
N SER A 127 -28.27 -29.31 1.51
CA SER A 127 -29.68 -28.93 1.55
C SER A 127 -30.49 -29.88 0.66
N PRO A 128 -31.67 -30.33 1.10
CA PRO A 128 -32.55 -31.14 0.26
C PRO A 128 -33.27 -30.35 -0.83
N VAL A 129 -33.16 -29.01 -0.82
CA VAL A 129 -33.89 -28.10 -1.71
C VAL A 129 -32.95 -27.03 -2.28
N ARG A 130 -33.16 -26.66 -3.54
CA ARG A 130 -32.50 -25.50 -4.16
C ARG A 130 -33.20 -24.21 -3.70
N PRO A 131 -32.49 -23.07 -3.55
CA PRO A 131 -33.09 -21.86 -2.96
C PRO A 131 -34.37 -21.37 -3.65
N VAL A 132 -34.43 -21.44 -4.99
CA VAL A 132 -35.61 -21.05 -5.78
C VAL A 132 -36.80 -21.98 -5.60
N GLU A 133 -36.59 -23.23 -5.18
CA GLU A 133 -37.70 -24.16 -4.89
C GLU A 133 -38.52 -23.70 -3.68
N LEU A 134 -37.98 -22.79 -2.86
CA LEU A 134 -38.74 -22.17 -1.81
C LEU A 134 -39.68 -21.07 -2.31
N TRP A 135 -39.64 -20.67 -3.58
CA TRP A 135 -40.56 -19.68 -4.12
C TRP A 135 -42.02 -20.13 -3.99
N ARG A 136 -42.86 -19.32 -3.34
CA ARG A 136 -44.24 -19.66 -2.92
C ARG A 136 -44.36 -20.92 -2.05
N SER A 137 -43.29 -21.35 -1.36
CA SER A 137 -43.39 -22.38 -0.34
C SER A 137 -44.44 -22.01 0.72
N PRO A 138 -45.25 -22.97 1.22
CA PRO A 138 -46.26 -22.70 2.23
C PRO A 138 -45.68 -22.27 3.58
N GLY A 139 -44.36 -22.39 3.79
CA GLY A 139 -43.69 -21.87 5.00
C GLY A 139 -43.56 -20.35 5.04
N TRP A 140 -43.73 -19.66 3.90
CA TRP A 140 -43.63 -18.21 3.85
C TRP A 140 -44.88 -17.52 4.41
N LEU A 141 -44.65 -16.39 5.08
CA LEU A 141 -45.73 -15.58 5.65
C LEU A 141 -46.19 -14.59 4.59
N ARG A 142 -47.51 -14.54 4.34
CA ARG A 142 -48.14 -13.67 3.34
C ARG A 142 -49.33 -12.89 3.92
N PRO A 143 -49.17 -12.17 5.05
CA PRO A 143 -50.28 -11.44 5.66
C PRO A 143 -50.68 -10.23 4.81
N TYR A 144 -51.97 -9.90 4.81
CA TYR A 144 -52.47 -8.71 4.11
C TYR A 144 -53.44 -7.93 4.99
N GLY A 145 -53.14 -6.66 5.22
CA GLY A 145 -53.92 -5.79 6.11
C GLY A 145 -53.55 -5.93 7.58
N VAL A 146 -53.98 -4.93 8.36
CA VAL A 146 -53.58 -4.75 9.77
C VAL A 146 -53.83 -5.98 10.65
N PRO A 147 -55.00 -6.66 10.61
CA PRO A 147 -55.26 -7.81 11.48
C PRO A 147 -54.34 -8.99 11.19
N ASP A 148 -54.13 -9.31 9.91
CA ASP A 148 -53.32 -10.46 9.49
C ASP A 148 -51.84 -10.21 9.76
N VAL A 149 -51.37 -8.96 9.55
CA VAL A 149 -50.00 -8.55 9.89
C VAL A 149 -49.76 -8.69 11.39
N ALA A 150 -50.71 -8.29 12.25
CA ALA A 150 -50.61 -8.46 13.68
C ALA A 150 -50.59 -9.96 14.08
N ALA A 151 -51.43 -10.78 13.45
CA ALA A 151 -51.55 -12.22 13.74
C ALA A 151 -50.39 -13.09 13.21
N ALA A 152 -49.62 -12.63 12.22
CA ALA A 152 -48.54 -13.40 11.62
C ALA A 152 -47.46 -13.82 12.64
N GLN A 153 -47.12 -15.12 12.71
CA GLN A 153 -46.12 -15.64 13.65
C GLN A 153 -45.08 -16.51 12.93
N LEU A 154 -43.82 -16.33 13.31
CA LEU A 154 -42.72 -17.20 12.87
C LEU A 154 -42.87 -18.61 13.44
N THR A 155 -42.49 -19.61 12.66
CA THR A 155 -42.47 -21.03 13.06
C THR A 155 -41.05 -21.58 12.98
N SER A 156 -40.75 -22.66 13.71
CA SER A 156 -39.38 -23.19 13.84
C SER A 156 -38.99 -24.24 12.80
N ALA A 157 -39.85 -24.56 11.81
CA ALA A 157 -39.62 -25.66 10.87
C ALA A 157 -38.95 -25.16 9.58
N TYR A 158 -37.61 -25.23 9.50
CA TYR A 158 -36.81 -24.81 8.34
C TYR A 158 -35.75 -25.86 7.93
N PRO A 159 -35.44 -25.96 6.61
CA PRO A 159 -36.07 -25.24 5.51
C PRO A 159 -37.54 -25.70 5.28
N PRO A 160 -38.40 -24.82 4.74
CA PRO A 160 -39.80 -25.19 4.50
C PRO A 160 -39.87 -26.13 3.28
N PRO A 161 -41.01 -26.83 3.07
CA PRO A 161 -41.11 -27.76 1.94
C PRO A 161 -40.98 -27.01 0.60
N ALA A 162 -40.28 -27.63 -0.35
CA ALA A 162 -40.18 -27.14 -1.72
C ALA A 162 -41.55 -27.00 -2.38
N ASN A 163 -41.69 -25.99 -3.24
CA ASN A 163 -42.82 -25.83 -4.14
C ASN A 163 -42.68 -26.80 -5.32
N PRO A 164 -43.61 -27.76 -5.50
CA PRO A 164 -43.53 -28.73 -6.60
C PRO A 164 -43.51 -28.09 -8.00
N ALA A 165 -44.07 -26.89 -8.15
CA ALA A 165 -44.06 -26.15 -9.41
C ALA A 165 -42.65 -25.65 -9.82
N MET A 166 -41.69 -25.67 -8.89
CA MET A 166 -40.28 -25.29 -9.13
C MET A 166 -39.35 -26.52 -9.19
N SER A 167 -39.92 -27.73 -9.28
CA SER A 167 -39.17 -28.98 -9.37
C SER A 167 -38.42 -29.11 -10.70
N MET A 168 -37.43 -30.01 -10.75
CA MET A 168 -36.69 -30.32 -11.98
C MET A 168 -37.63 -30.69 -13.14
N ALA A 169 -38.64 -31.53 -12.88
CA ALA A 169 -39.61 -31.95 -13.90
C ALA A 169 -40.41 -30.74 -14.44
N ALA A 170 -40.84 -29.83 -13.57
CA ALA A 170 -41.54 -28.62 -13.99
C ALA A 170 -40.63 -27.67 -14.81
N SER A 171 -39.33 -27.59 -14.48
CA SER A 171 -38.37 -26.84 -15.27
C SER A 171 -38.16 -27.42 -16.67
N VAL A 172 -38.08 -28.75 -16.80
CA VAL A 172 -37.97 -29.41 -18.11
C VAL A 172 -39.24 -29.17 -18.94
N GLU A 173 -40.42 -29.40 -18.36
CA GLU A 173 -41.71 -29.11 -19.01
C GLU A 173 -41.80 -27.66 -19.48
N PHE A 174 -41.38 -26.71 -18.63
CA PHE A 174 -41.34 -25.29 -18.96
C PHE A 174 -40.44 -25.01 -20.17
N LEU A 175 -39.23 -25.56 -20.22
CA LEU A 175 -38.26 -25.33 -21.30
C LEU A 175 -38.64 -26.00 -22.62
N LEU A 176 -39.30 -27.16 -22.58
CA LEU A 176 -39.70 -27.94 -23.76
C LEU A 176 -41.05 -27.50 -24.37
N ALA A 177 -41.75 -26.54 -23.74
CA ALA A 177 -43.05 -26.09 -24.20
C ALA A 177 -43.03 -25.51 -25.62
N HIS A 178 -43.70 -26.18 -26.57
CA HIS A 178 -43.59 -25.94 -28.02
C HIS A 178 -44.13 -24.61 -28.58
N HIS A 179 -44.71 -23.73 -27.75
CA HIS A 179 -45.36 -22.49 -28.22
C HIS A 179 -44.44 -21.27 -28.19
N VAL A 180 -43.26 -21.37 -27.57
CA VAL A 180 -42.24 -20.32 -27.48
C VAL A 180 -40.86 -20.98 -27.60
N ASP A 181 -39.92 -20.35 -28.30
CA ASP A 181 -38.52 -20.83 -28.37
C ASP A 181 -37.77 -20.49 -27.08
N ARG A 182 -38.13 -21.18 -25.98
CA ARG A 182 -37.52 -20.99 -24.67
C ARG A 182 -36.09 -21.53 -24.62
N GLN A 183 -35.77 -22.58 -25.39
CA GLN A 183 -34.45 -23.18 -25.38
C GLN A 183 -33.37 -22.19 -25.86
N SER A 184 -33.65 -21.41 -26.91
CA SER A 184 -32.71 -20.39 -27.39
C SER A 184 -32.43 -19.31 -26.34
N VAL A 185 -33.47 -18.78 -25.68
CA VAL A 185 -33.29 -17.79 -24.61
C VAL A 185 -32.55 -18.42 -23.42
N PHE A 186 -32.90 -19.64 -23.03
CA PHE A 186 -32.28 -20.35 -21.92
C PHE A 186 -30.77 -20.50 -22.08
N ARG A 187 -30.32 -20.90 -23.28
CA ARG A 187 -28.90 -21.07 -23.62
C ARG A 187 -28.13 -19.76 -23.41
N VAL A 188 -28.72 -18.63 -23.80
CA VAL A 188 -28.13 -17.31 -23.57
C VAL A 188 -28.06 -16.98 -22.08
N MET A 189 -29.11 -17.29 -21.31
CA MET A 189 -29.14 -17.05 -19.86
C MET A 189 -28.08 -17.88 -19.13
N LEU A 190 -27.87 -19.14 -19.49
CA LEU A 190 -26.83 -19.98 -18.87
C LEU A 190 -25.44 -19.37 -19.03
N ASP A 191 -25.11 -18.89 -20.23
CA ASP A 191 -23.81 -18.28 -20.50
C ASP A 191 -23.65 -16.91 -19.82
N ALA A 192 -24.72 -16.13 -19.71
CA ALA A 192 -24.72 -14.89 -18.92
C ALA A 192 -24.49 -15.18 -17.42
N VAL A 193 -25.15 -16.21 -16.88
CA VAL A 193 -24.97 -16.62 -15.48
C VAL A 193 -23.59 -17.23 -15.24
N ALA A 194 -23.03 -17.96 -16.21
CA ALA A 194 -21.65 -18.45 -16.15
C ALA A 194 -20.66 -17.29 -15.99
N ALA A 195 -20.84 -16.23 -16.77
CA ALA A 195 -20.03 -15.01 -16.67
C ALA A 195 -20.23 -14.34 -15.30
N ALA A 196 -21.48 -14.20 -14.83
CA ALA A 196 -21.79 -13.60 -13.54
C ALA A 196 -21.15 -14.35 -12.35
N LEU A 197 -21.21 -15.70 -12.36
CA LEU A 197 -20.59 -16.55 -11.34
C LEU A 197 -19.06 -16.44 -11.37
N ALA A 198 -18.46 -16.19 -12.54
CA ALA A 198 -17.03 -15.94 -12.68
C ALA A 198 -16.61 -14.51 -12.27
N GLY A 199 -17.53 -13.66 -11.78
CA GLY A 199 -17.29 -12.27 -11.40
C GLY A 199 -17.48 -11.25 -12.53
N GLY A 200 -18.02 -11.68 -13.67
CA GLY A 200 -18.45 -10.81 -14.76
C GLY A 200 -19.81 -10.14 -14.50
N PRO A 201 -20.42 -9.54 -15.54
CA PRO A 201 -21.70 -8.85 -15.42
C PRO A 201 -22.84 -9.76 -14.96
N ALA A 202 -23.74 -9.24 -14.12
CA ALA A 202 -24.98 -9.91 -13.74
C ALA A 202 -25.96 -10.03 -14.91
N LEU A 203 -26.96 -10.90 -14.79
CA LEU A 203 -28.08 -11.00 -15.73
C LEU A 203 -29.29 -10.21 -15.23
N ALA A 204 -29.67 -9.17 -15.97
CA ALA A 204 -30.95 -8.50 -15.83
C ALA A 204 -31.98 -9.14 -16.76
N LEU A 205 -32.90 -9.91 -16.18
CA LEU A 205 -33.91 -10.66 -16.91
C LEU A 205 -35.22 -9.87 -16.98
N LEU A 206 -35.69 -9.55 -18.19
CA LEU A 206 -36.95 -8.82 -18.38
C LEU A 206 -38.11 -9.79 -18.53
N VAL A 207 -38.97 -9.84 -17.51
CA VAL A 207 -40.16 -10.71 -17.46
C VAL A 207 -41.28 -9.98 -16.72
N ASP A 208 -42.47 -9.89 -17.31
CA ASP A 208 -43.63 -9.28 -16.65
C ASP A 208 -44.34 -10.26 -15.68
N ASP A 209 -44.34 -11.55 -16.00
CA ASP A 209 -44.99 -12.59 -15.21
C ASP A 209 -44.06 -13.17 -14.12
N HIS A 210 -44.55 -13.25 -12.88
CA HIS A 210 -43.72 -13.68 -11.75
C HIS A 210 -43.54 -15.19 -11.69
N ASP A 211 -44.51 -15.97 -12.18
CA ASP A 211 -44.41 -17.42 -12.25
C ASP A 211 -43.37 -17.81 -13.31
N GLU A 212 -43.36 -17.13 -14.46
CA GLU A 212 -42.33 -17.27 -15.50
C GLU A 212 -40.94 -16.87 -14.98
N ALA A 213 -40.83 -15.75 -14.26
CA ALA A 213 -39.57 -15.31 -13.65
C ALA A 213 -38.96 -16.38 -12.73
N ALA A 214 -39.78 -16.98 -11.87
CA ALA A 214 -39.35 -18.05 -10.97
C ALA A 214 -39.00 -19.34 -11.75
N ALA A 215 -39.76 -19.67 -12.80
CA ALA A 215 -39.48 -20.83 -13.65
C ALA A 215 -38.13 -20.71 -14.38
N TRP A 216 -37.76 -19.53 -14.89
CA TRP A 216 -36.43 -19.29 -15.48
C TRP A 216 -35.30 -19.51 -14.46
N ILE A 217 -35.44 -18.97 -13.25
CA ILE A 217 -34.44 -19.13 -12.18
C ILE A 217 -34.37 -20.61 -11.73
N ALA A 218 -35.51 -21.31 -11.67
CA ALA A 218 -35.58 -22.73 -11.38
C ALA A 218 -34.88 -23.57 -12.45
N ALA A 219 -35.11 -23.27 -13.73
CA ALA A 219 -34.43 -23.92 -14.84
C ALA A 219 -32.90 -23.75 -14.75
N ILE A 220 -32.42 -22.52 -14.55
CA ILE A 220 -30.98 -22.24 -14.37
C ILE A 220 -30.43 -23.02 -13.18
N SER A 221 -31.17 -23.00 -12.06
CA SER A 221 -30.77 -23.69 -10.83
C SER A 221 -30.66 -25.20 -11.01
N HIS A 222 -31.52 -25.84 -11.80
CA HIS A 222 -31.48 -27.30 -12.02
C HIS A 222 -30.39 -27.73 -13.01
N PHE A 223 -29.99 -26.85 -13.93
CA PHE A 223 -28.87 -27.08 -14.87
C PHE A 223 -27.48 -26.85 -14.27
N MET A 224 -27.40 -26.56 -12.97
CA MET A 224 -26.15 -26.52 -12.20
C MET A 224 -26.17 -27.55 -11.06
N SER A 225 -25.00 -27.87 -10.52
CA SER A 225 -24.88 -28.75 -9.37
C SER A 225 -25.63 -28.21 -8.13
N PRO A 226 -26.11 -29.07 -7.20
CA PRO A 226 -26.82 -28.62 -6.01
C PRO A 226 -26.05 -27.62 -5.15
N ALA A 227 -24.73 -27.77 -4.98
CA ALA A 227 -23.93 -26.82 -4.20
C ALA A 227 -23.72 -25.50 -4.94
N ALA A 228 -23.58 -25.53 -6.27
CA ALA A 228 -23.54 -24.31 -7.07
C ALA A 228 -24.86 -23.51 -6.94
N ALA A 229 -26.01 -24.20 -6.92
CA ALA A 229 -27.30 -23.54 -6.70
C ALA A 229 -27.44 -22.90 -5.32
N GLN A 230 -26.75 -23.38 -4.28
CA GLN A 230 -26.71 -22.70 -2.97
C GLN A 230 -25.88 -21.41 -3.01
N ARG A 231 -25.06 -21.18 -4.04
CA ARG A 231 -24.26 -19.95 -4.21
C ARG A 231 -24.82 -19.03 -5.28
N PHE A 232 -25.84 -19.48 -5.99
CA PHE A 232 -26.53 -18.74 -7.03
C PHE A 232 -27.51 -17.73 -6.42
N ALA A 233 -27.10 -16.46 -6.36
CA ALA A 233 -27.88 -15.37 -5.82
C ALA A 233 -28.80 -14.76 -6.88
N PHE A 234 -30.06 -14.54 -6.50
CA PHE A 234 -31.07 -14.02 -7.41
C PHE A 234 -32.14 -13.17 -6.72
N SER A 235 -32.93 -12.47 -7.54
CA SER A 235 -34.19 -11.86 -7.18
C SER A 235 -35.24 -12.14 -8.26
N THR A 236 -36.41 -12.62 -7.83
CA THR A 236 -37.56 -12.94 -8.71
C THR A 236 -38.34 -11.72 -9.17
N HIS A 237 -38.12 -10.54 -8.56
CA HIS A 237 -38.72 -9.28 -8.97
C HIS A 237 -38.03 -8.09 -8.30
N ASP A 238 -37.57 -7.12 -9.07
CA ASP A 238 -37.14 -5.81 -8.60
C ASP A 238 -37.64 -4.69 -9.53
N ALA A 239 -37.94 -3.53 -8.94
CA ALA A 239 -38.21 -2.33 -9.71
C ALA A 239 -36.93 -1.88 -10.44
N PRO A 240 -37.03 -1.23 -11.62
CA PRO A 240 -35.86 -0.76 -12.37
C PRO A 240 -34.90 0.10 -11.53
N GLU A 241 -35.44 0.88 -10.58
CA GLU A 241 -34.68 1.75 -9.67
C GLU A 241 -33.94 0.98 -8.56
N ALA A 242 -34.37 -0.25 -8.24
CA ALA A 242 -33.76 -1.10 -7.23
C ALA A 242 -32.74 -2.10 -7.81
N ALA A 243 -32.76 -2.31 -9.13
CA ALA A 243 -31.93 -3.31 -9.79
C ALA A 243 -30.42 -3.07 -9.60
N LEU A 244 -29.96 -1.80 -9.62
CA LEU A 244 -28.55 -1.47 -9.41
C LEU A 244 -28.05 -1.88 -8.03
N ALA A 245 -28.85 -1.65 -6.99
CA ALA A 245 -28.51 -2.10 -5.63
C ALA A 245 -28.42 -3.63 -5.55
N GLY A 246 -29.18 -4.36 -6.36
CA GLY A 246 -29.06 -5.81 -6.51
C GLY A 246 -27.72 -6.24 -7.13
N VAL A 247 -27.28 -5.55 -8.20
CA VAL A 247 -25.97 -5.79 -8.82
C VAL A 247 -24.85 -5.53 -7.81
N GLU A 248 -24.89 -4.37 -7.14
CA GLU A 248 -23.91 -4.00 -6.11
C GLU A 248 -23.92 -4.95 -4.89
N ALA A 249 -25.07 -5.57 -4.60
CA ALA A 249 -25.20 -6.59 -3.58
C ALA A 249 -24.69 -7.98 -4.00
N GLY A 250 -24.26 -8.15 -5.25
CA GLY A 250 -23.70 -9.39 -5.79
C GLY A 250 -24.73 -10.39 -6.30
N LEU A 251 -25.95 -9.96 -6.67
CA LEU A 251 -26.93 -10.84 -7.30
C LEU A 251 -26.48 -11.21 -8.72
N GLN A 252 -26.48 -12.51 -9.07
CA GLN A 252 -26.19 -12.96 -10.42
C GLN A 252 -27.39 -12.82 -11.36
N VAL A 253 -28.63 -12.95 -10.85
CA VAL A 253 -29.86 -12.75 -11.63
C VAL A 253 -30.79 -11.77 -10.95
N ILE A 254 -31.23 -10.75 -11.67
CA ILE A 254 -32.17 -9.75 -11.20
C ILE A 254 -33.31 -9.67 -12.21
N VAL A 255 -34.51 -10.05 -11.80
CA VAL A 255 -35.69 -9.96 -12.67
C VAL A 255 -36.31 -8.57 -12.56
N VAL A 256 -36.54 -7.92 -13.70
CA VAL A 256 -37.19 -6.61 -13.77
C VAL A 256 -38.41 -6.69 -14.70
N PRO A 257 -39.58 -6.15 -14.32
CA PRO A 257 -40.75 -6.14 -15.20
C PRO A 257 -40.48 -5.37 -16.49
N ARG A 258 -40.66 -6.04 -17.63
CA ARG A 258 -40.48 -5.45 -18.97
C ARG A 258 -41.36 -4.21 -19.16
N SER A 259 -42.59 -4.24 -18.67
CA SER A 259 -43.55 -3.13 -18.74
C SER A 259 -43.13 -1.87 -17.96
N ARG A 260 -42.11 -1.97 -17.10
CA ARG A 260 -41.64 -0.88 -16.22
C ARG A 260 -40.37 -0.20 -16.73
N ILE A 261 -39.66 -0.79 -17.68
CA ILE A 261 -38.41 -0.21 -18.18
C ILE A 261 -38.65 0.80 -19.31
N PRO A 262 -37.92 1.92 -19.37
CA PRO A 262 -37.93 2.79 -20.54
C PRO A 262 -37.26 2.12 -21.75
N GLU A 263 -37.56 2.60 -22.96
CA GLU A 263 -37.01 2.05 -24.21
C GLU A 263 -35.47 1.98 -24.23
N LYS A 264 -34.80 2.97 -23.61
CA LYS A 264 -33.34 3.04 -23.45
C LYS A 264 -32.88 2.77 -22.02
N TRP A 265 -33.39 1.70 -21.41
CA TRP A 265 -32.91 1.26 -20.11
C TRP A 265 -31.55 0.57 -20.23
N GLU A 266 -30.63 0.95 -19.37
CA GLU A 266 -29.30 0.38 -19.19
C GLU A 266 -29.08 0.12 -17.71
N LEU A 267 -28.37 -0.96 -17.39
CA LEU A 267 -28.00 -1.33 -16.03
C LEU A 267 -26.49 -1.55 -15.95
N PRO A 268 -25.73 -0.63 -15.35
CA PRO A 268 -24.30 -0.79 -15.18
C PRO A 268 -23.95 -2.11 -14.46
N GLY A 269 -22.98 -2.84 -14.98
CA GLY A 269 -22.56 -4.13 -14.40
C GLY A 269 -23.49 -5.30 -14.72
N ALA A 270 -24.45 -5.16 -15.63
CA ALA A 270 -25.33 -6.25 -16.05
C ALA A 270 -25.52 -6.33 -17.58
N VAL A 271 -25.77 -7.54 -18.06
CA VAL A 271 -26.31 -7.81 -19.41
C VAL A 271 -27.83 -7.95 -19.32
N ILE A 272 -28.55 -7.39 -20.29
CA ILE A 272 -30.02 -7.38 -20.30
C ILE A 272 -30.53 -8.40 -21.33
N VAL A 273 -31.40 -9.30 -20.91
CA VAL A 273 -32.05 -10.31 -21.75
C VAL A 273 -33.56 -10.21 -21.56
N ASP A 274 -34.31 -10.13 -22.66
CA ASP A 274 -35.78 -10.14 -22.65
C ASP A 274 -36.28 -11.58 -22.87
N ALA A 275 -37.06 -12.12 -21.93
CA ALA A 275 -37.54 -13.50 -22.03
C ALA A 275 -38.44 -13.75 -23.25
N ALA A 276 -39.02 -12.69 -23.83
CA ALA A 276 -39.84 -12.77 -25.03
C ALA A 276 -39.07 -12.45 -26.32
N GLU A 277 -37.75 -12.23 -26.26
CA GLU A 277 -36.95 -12.01 -27.47
C GLU A 277 -36.56 -13.33 -28.16
N GLN A 278 -36.17 -13.23 -29.43
CA GLN A 278 -35.57 -14.34 -30.18
C GLN A 278 -34.08 -14.04 -30.38
N PRO A 279 -33.20 -14.60 -29.54
CA PRO A 279 -31.77 -14.34 -29.66
C PRO A 279 -31.19 -15.03 -30.89
N ASN A 280 -30.12 -14.46 -31.44
CA ASN A 280 -29.30 -15.18 -32.41
C ASN A 280 -28.23 -15.97 -31.65
N LEU A 281 -28.36 -17.29 -31.67
CA LEU A 281 -27.41 -18.16 -30.99
C LEU A 281 -26.03 -18.09 -31.66
N GLY A 282 -25.01 -17.99 -30.81
CA GLY A 282 -23.62 -18.06 -31.19
C GLY A 282 -23.15 -19.49 -31.41
N ASP A 283 -21.86 -19.63 -31.70
CA ASP A 283 -21.21 -20.93 -31.84
C ASP A 283 -19.89 -20.95 -31.06
N LEU A 284 -19.77 -21.93 -30.17
CA LEU A 284 -18.60 -22.13 -29.31
C LEU A 284 -17.34 -22.39 -30.13
N THR A 285 -17.45 -23.15 -31.23
CA THR A 285 -16.28 -23.62 -31.99
C THR A 285 -15.63 -22.52 -32.83
N SER A 286 -16.44 -21.61 -33.39
CA SER A 286 -16.00 -20.43 -34.12
C SER A 286 -15.79 -19.18 -33.25
N GLY A 287 -16.14 -19.25 -31.95
CA GLY A 287 -16.02 -18.14 -31.01
C GLY A 287 -17.02 -17.00 -31.27
N ILE A 288 -18.11 -17.28 -31.98
CA ILE A 288 -19.17 -16.30 -32.25
C ILE A 288 -20.06 -16.21 -31.02
N ALA A 289 -20.16 -15.02 -30.41
CA ALA A 289 -21.04 -14.78 -29.27
C ALA A 289 -22.53 -14.82 -29.63
N HIS A 290 -23.38 -15.17 -28.66
CA HIS A 290 -24.83 -14.96 -28.75
C HIS A 290 -25.13 -13.47 -28.93
N ARG A 291 -26.20 -13.15 -29.67
CA ARG A 291 -26.70 -11.77 -29.81
C ARG A 291 -28.13 -11.64 -29.31
N VAL A 292 -28.31 -10.72 -28.37
CA VAL A 292 -29.60 -10.26 -27.85
C VAL A 292 -29.84 -8.82 -28.30
N ALA A 293 -31.05 -8.29 -28.11
CA ALA A 293 -31.39 -6.93 -28.51
C ALA A 293 -30.48 -5.86 -27.89
N ARG A 294 -29.94 -6.11 -26.70
CA ARG A 294 -29.17 -5.15 -25.89
C ARG A 294 -27.72 -5.56 -25.62
N GLY A 295 -27.14 -6.48 -26.40
CA GLY A 295 -25.76 -6.90 -26.18
C GLY A 295 -25.34 -8.18 -26.88
N ALA A 296 -24.13 -8.63 -26.53
CA ALA A 296 -23.59 -9.91 -26.95
C ALA A 296 -23.04 -10.66 -25.74
N ILE A 297 -23.25 -11.98 -25.71
CA ILE A 297 -22.87 -12.84 -24.59
C ILE A 297 -21.98 -13.96 -25.15
N PRO A 298 -20.72 -14.10 -24.70
CA PRO A 298 -19.84 -15.18 -25.16
C PRO A 298 -20.46 -16.55 -24.90
N VAL A 299 -20.35 -17.45 -25.88
CA VAL A 299 -20.85 -18.82 -25.73
C VAL A 299 -19.95 -19.61 -24.79
N THR A 300 -20.52 -20.36 -23.86
CA THR A 300 -19.78 -21.29 -23.01
C THR A 300 -20.17 -22.74 -23.33
N PRO A 301 -19.35 -23.73 -22.93
CA PRO A 301 -19.76 -25.13 -23.05
C PRO A 301 -21.07 -25.46 -22.32
N TRP A 302 -21.47 -24.69 -21.32
CA TRP A 302 -22.68 -24.97 -20.53
C TRP A 302 -23.95 -24.89 -21.39
N SER A 303 -24.09 -23.86 -22.23
CA SER A 303 -25.25 -23.74 -23.13
C SER A 303 -25.25 -24.78 -24.25
N ALA A 304 -24.08 -25.24 -24.69
CA ALA A 304 -23.96 -26.35 -25.64
C ALA A 304 -24.38 -27.69 -25.02
N LEU A 305 -24.04 -27.94 -23.74
CA LEU A 305 -24.56 -29.11 -23.03
C LEU A 305 -26.09 -29.04 -22.88
N ALA A 306 -26.63 -27.86 -22.59
CA ALA A 306 -28.07 -27.69 -22.43
C ALA A 306 -28.85 -27.97 -23.72
N GLU A 307 -28.30 -27.62 -24.89
CA GLU A 307 -28.87 -27.97 -26.19
C GLU A 307 -29.07 -29.49 -26.34
N GLY A 308 -28.06 -30.29 -26.03
CA GLY A 308 -28.17 -31.74 -26.09
C GLY A 308 -29.14 -32.31 -25.06
N VAL A 309 -29.07 -31.82 -23.82
CA VAL A 309 -29.92 -32.29 -22.72
C VAL A 309 -31.39 -32.00 -22.99
N LEU A 310 -31.72 -30.87 -23.63
CA LEU A 310 -33.08 -30.45 -23.96
C LEU A 310 -33.59 -30.97 -25.32
N ALA A 311 -32.88 -31.93 -25.93
CA ALA A 311 -33.35 -32.58 -27.15
C ALA A 311 -34.64 -33.40 -26.92
N ASP A 312 -34.79 -33.98 -25.72
CA ASP A 312 -35.92 -34.83 -25.34
C ASP A 312 -36.18 -34.77 -23.82
N ASP A 313 -37.44 -34.95 -23.42
CA ASP A 313 -37.89 -34.91 -22.01
C ASP A 313 -37.32 -36.05 -21.16
N GLU A 314 -37.24 -37.26 -21.71
CA GLU A 314 -36.69 -38.43 -21.01
C GLU A 314 -35.18 -38.26 -20.81
N ILE A 315 -34.48 -37.76 -21.85
CA ILE A 315 -33.04 -37.44 -21.77
C ILE A 315 -32.80 -36.36 -20.72
N ALA A 316 -33.54 -35.25 -20.76
CA ALA A 316 -33.39 -34.14 -19.83
C ALA A 316 -33.56 -34.61 -18.38
N THR A 317 -34.65 -35.32 -18.10
CA THR A 317 -34.98 -35.85 -16.78
C THR A 317 -33.90 -36.81 -16.28
N ALA A 318 -33.45 -37.75 -17.12
CA ALA A 318 -32.43 -38.73 -16.74
C ALA A 318 -31.07 -38.09 -16.46
N VAL A 319 -30.64 -37.15 -17.32
CA VAL A 319 -29.32 -36.50 -17.19
C VAL A 319 -29.28 -35.57 -15.99
N LEU A 320 -30.32 -34.76 -15.75
CA LEU A 320 -30.38 -33.88 -14.58
C LEU A 320 -30.49 -34.65 -13.26
N ALA A 321 -31.21 -35.78 -13.23
CA ALA A 321 -31.20 -36.67 -12.07
C ALA A 321 -29.79 -37.25 -11.83
N ARG A 322 -29.10 -37.69 -12.90
CA ARG A 322 -27.75 -38.23 -12.82
C ARG A 322 -26.71 -37.19 -12.39
N GLN A 323 -26.86 -35.94 -12.81
CA GLN A 323 -26.05 -34.80 -12.33
C GLN A 323 -26.06 -34.71 -10.80
N ASP A 324 -27.24 -34.76 -10.18
CA ASP A 324 -27.37 -34.63 -8.73
C ASP A 324 -26.87 -35.87 -7.98
N GLU A 325 -26.95 -37.05 -8.59
CA GLU A 325 -26.28 -38.26 -8.10
C GLU A 325 -24.76 -38.15 -8.12
N ILE A 326 -24.18 -37.67 -9.23
CA ILE A 326 -22.73 -37.48 -9.37
C ILE A 326 -22.23 -36.44 -8.36
N ALA A 327 -22.93 -35.32 -8.21
CA ALA A 327 -22.61 -34.30 -7.22
C ALA A 327 -22.57 -34.87 -5.78
N ARG A 328 -23.51 -35.78 -5.46
CA ARG A 328 -23.53 -36.48 -4.17
C ARG A 328 -22.44 -37.54 -4.03
N GLU A 329 -22.14 -38.28 -5.09
CA GLU A 329 -21.14 -39.36 -5.12
C GLU A 329 -19.72 -38.82 -4.95
N LEU A 330 -19.38 -37.77 -5.71
CA LEU A 330 -18.03 -37.22 -5.76
C LEU A 330 -17.78 -36.16 -4.69
N GLY A 331 -18.84 -35.57 -4.14
CA GLY A 331 -18.75 -34.34 -3.38
C GLY A 331 -18.79 -33.13 -4.32
N ASP A 332 -19.57 -32.13 -3.95
CA ASP A 332 -19.77 -30.94 -4.76
C ASP A 332 -19.23 -29.73 -4.03
N THR A 333 -18.09 -29.23 -4.49
CA THR A 333 -17.45 -28.04 -3.93
C THR A 333 -17.84 -26.77 -4.69
N GLY A 334 -18.75 -26.85 -5.67
CA GLY A 334 -19.32 -25.70 -6.39
C GLY A 334 -18.32 -24.85 -7.18
N THR A 335 -17.22 -25.44 -7.66
CA THR A 335 -16.14 -24.73 -8.39
C THR A 335 -16.47 -24.48 -9.87
N SER A 336 -17.33 -25.31 -10.48
CA SER A 336 -17.94 -25.03 -11.79
C SER A 336 -19.40 -25.51 -11.79
N PRO A 337 -20.37 -24.65 -12.18
CA PRO A 337 -21.79 -24.97 -12.05
C PRO A 337 -22.21 -26.18 -12.89
N ALA A 338 -21.62 -26.35 -14.07
CA ALA A 338 -21.98 -27.38 -15.04
C ALA A 338 -21.16 -28.68 -14.91
N TRP A 339 -20.29 -28.81 -13.91
CA TRP A 339 -19.31 -29.89 -13.89
C TRP A 339 -19.93 -31.29 -13.76
N SER A 340 -20.86 -31.46 -12.81
CA SER A 340 -21.58 -32.74 -12.67
C SER A 340 -22.49 -33.01 -13.87
N LEU A 341 -23.02 -31.97 -14.51
CA LEU A 341 -23.80 -32.08 -15.76
C LEU A 341 -22.93 -32.65 -16.87
N ALA A 342 -21.72 -32.12 -17.05
CA ALA A 342 -20.78 -32.57 -18.06
C ALA A 342 -20.37 -34.04 -17.88
N ILE A 343 -20.18 -34.49 -16.64
CA ILE A 343 -19.92 -35.92 -16.36
C ILE A 343 -21.15 -36.76 -16.73
N ALA A 344 -22.37 -36.31 -16.39
CA ALA A 344 -23.59 -37.01 -16.74
C ALA A 344 -23.74 -37.13 -18.28
N VAL A 345 -23.52 -36.04 -19.00
CA VAL A 345 -23.55 -35.99 -20.48
C VAL A 345 -22.53 -36.93 -21.10
N THR A 346 -21.27 -36.92 -20.62
CA THR A 346 -20.19 -37.78 -21.14
C THR A 346 -20.52 -39.27 -21.03
N ARG A 347 -21.36 -39.65 -20.07
CA ARG A 347 -21.74 -41.03 -19.79
C ARG A 347 -23.09 -41.43 -20.41
N HIS A 348 -23.80 -40.51 -21.06
CA HIS A 348 -25.08 -40.78 -21.70
C HIS A 348 -24.88 -41.14 -23.19
N PRO A 349 -25.29 -42.33 -23.67
CA PRO A 349 -25.02 -42.79 -25.04
C PRO A 349 -25.57 -41.85 -26.13
N ASP A 350 -26.76 -41.30 -25.93
CA ASP A 350 -27.44 -40.45 -26.92
C ASP A 350 -26.86 -39.02 -27.00
N LEU A 351 -25.94 -38.65 -26.10
CA LEU A 351 -25.31 -37.32 -26.07
C LEU A 351 -23.84 -37.35 -26.48
N ALA A 352 -23.42 -38.39 -27.21
CA ALA A 352 -22.03 -38.56 -27.64
C ALA A 352 -21.49 -37.40 -28.49
N GLU A 353 -22.36 -36.67 -29.21
CA GLU A 353 -21.96 -35.50 -30.01
C GLU A 353 -21.49 -34.31 -29.15
N PHE A 354 -21.98 -34.21 -27.90
CA PHE A 354 -21.62 -33.16 -26.94
C PHE A 354 -20.44 -33.55 -26.02
N ALA A 355 -19.81 -34.71 -26.28
CA ALA A 355 -18.73 -35.22 -25.44
C ALA A 355 -17.50 -34.30 -25.41
N ALA A 356 -17.22 -33.57 -26.50
CA ALA A 356 -16.09 -32.64 -26.54
C ALA A 356 -16.33 -31.43 -25.62
N GLU A 357 -17.52 -30.85 -25.66
CA GLU A 357 -17.97 -29.75 -24.82
C GLU A 357 -17.99 -30.17 -23.36
N ALA A 358 -18.50 -31.38 -23.07
CA ALA A 358 -18.51 -31.94 -21.74
C ALA A 358 -17.09 -32.13 -21.20
N GLN A 359 -16.18 -32.69 -21.99
CA GLN A 359 -14.78 -32.84 -21.61
C GLN A 359 -14.08 -31.49 -21.39
N ARG A 360 -14.44 -30.42 -22.10
CA ARG A 360 -13.92 -29.07 -21.79
C ARG A 360 -14.35 -28.60 -20.40
N VAL A 361 -15.62 -28.80 -20.02
CA VAL A 361 -16.09 -28.46 -18.66
C VAL A 361 -15.40 -29.32 -17.61
N ILE A 362 -15.23 -30.62 -17.86
CA ILE A 362 -14.56 -31.54 -16.94
C ILE A 362 -13.09 -31.15 -16.75
N ALA A 363 -12.40 -30.78 -17.84
CA ALA A 363 -11.01 -30.34 -17.80
C ALA A 363 -10.84 -29.05 -16.98
N ASP A 364 -11.82 -28.14 -17.08
CA ASP A 364 -11.84 -26.89 -16.32
C ASP A 364 -12.09 -27.14 -14.82
N GLY A 365 -12.93 -28.13 -14.47
CA GLY A 365 -13.15 -28.58 -13.11
C GLY A 365 -11.89 -29.15 -12.43
N GLY A 366 -11.68 -28.78 -11.16
CA GLY A 366 -10.48 -29.14 -10.40
C GLY A 366 -10.43 -30.62 -9.98
N SER A 367 -9.22 -31.17 -9.90
CA SER A 367 -8.95 -32.53 -9.39
C SER A 367 -9.27 -32.72 -7.90
N SER A 368 -9.46 -31.63 -7.14
CA SER A 368 -9.83 -31.67 -5.73
C SER A 368 -11.28 -32.12 -5.48
N ILE A 369 -12.14 -32.07 -6.51
CA ILE A 369 -13.56 -32.42 -6.39
C ILE A 369 -13.78 -33.94 -6.35
N VAL A 370 -12.92 -34.74 -6.98
CA VAL A 370 -13.16 -36.17 -7.19
C VAL A 370 -12.77 -37.07 -6.01
N GLY A 371 -12.22 -36.50 -4.92
CA GLY A 371 -11.73 -37.26 -3.77
C GLY A 371 -10.80 -38.41 -4.19
N ASP A 372 -11.03 -39.62 -3.68
CA ASP A 372 -10.31 -40.86 -4.06
C ASP A 372 -11.05 -41.73 -5.10
N VAL A 373 -12.05 -41.19 -5.78
CA VAL A 373 -12.86 -41.94 -6.75
C VAL A 373 -12.07 -42.18 -8.03
N ALA A 374 -11.53 -43.40 -8.17
CA ALA A 374 -10.59 -43.76 -9.24
C ALA A 374 -11.11 -43.50 -10.66
N TRP A 375 -12.36 -43.85 -10.95
CA TRP A 375 -12.93 -43.64 -12.30
C TRP A 375 -13.05 -42.15 -12.65
N ALA A 376 -13.33 -41.31 -11.65
CA ALA A 376 -13.49 -39.87 -11.84
C ALA A 376 -12.13 -39.18 -11.97
N LYS A 377 -11.11 -39.61 -11.21
CA LYS A 377 -9.72 -39.17 -11.40
C LYS A 377 -9.23 -39.44 -12.82
N GLU A 378 -9.47 -40.64 -13.33
CA GLU A 378 -9.09 -41.02 -14.69
C GLU A 378 -9.81 -40.14 -15.73
N LEU A 379 -11.13 -39.94 -15.58
CA LEU A 379 -11.90 -39.09 -16.49
C LEU A 379 -11.39 -37.64 -16.51
N VAL A 380 -11.13 -37.05 -15.34
CA VAL A 380 -10.58 -35.69 -15.22
C VAL A 380 -9.19 -35.60 -15.84
N ALA A 381 -8.31 -36.56 -15.57
CA ALA A 381 -6.97 -36.60 -16.15
C ALA A 381 -7.01 -36.68 -17.68
N GLN A 382 -7.87 -37.53 -18.24
CA GLN A 382 -8.07 -37.63 -19.70
C GLN A 382 -8.61 -36.33 -20.31
N ALA A 383 -9.58 -35.70 -19.66
CA ALA A 383 -10.15 -34.43 -20.11
C ALA A 383 -9.09 -33.31 -20.12
N GLN A 384 -8.31 -33.19 -19.04
CA GLN A 384 -7.23 -32.20 -18.91
C GLN A 384 -6.10 -32.45 -19.91
N ALA A 385 -5.76 -33.70 -20.20
CA ALA A 385 -4.79 -34.04 -21.23
C ALA A 385 -5.28 -33.66 -22.65
N ARG A 386 -6.57 -33.82 -22.92
CA ARG A 386 -7.18 -33.47 -24.21
C ARG A 386 -7.37 -31.96 -24.41
N PHE A 387 -7.70 -31.25 -23.34
CA PHE A 387 -7.95 -29.81 -23.33
C PHE A 387 -7.04 -29.09 -22.32
N PRO A 388 -5.73 -29.01 -22.60
CA PRO A 388 -4.81 -28.30 -21.72
C PRO A 388 -5.14 -26.80 -21.68
N MET A 389 -5.03 -26.21 -20.51
CA MET A 389 -5.12 -24.75 -20.33
C MET A 389 -3.75 -24.12 -20.51
N THR A 390 -3.73 -22.90 -21.06
CA THR A 390 -2.51 -22.09 -21.11
C THR A 390 -2.14 -21.59 -19.71
N VAL A 391 -0.86 -21.25 -19.49
CA VAL A 391 -0.39 -20.68 -18.22
C VAL A 391 -1.21 -19.46 -17.81
N GLY A 392 -1.54 -18.58 -18.76
CA GLY A 392 -2.36 -17.38 -18.51
C GLY A 392 -3.79 -17.69 -18.06
N GLN A 393 -4.42 -18.73 -18.63
CA GLN A 393 -5.76 -19.17 -18.21
C GLN A 393 -5.74 -19.71 -16.77
N VAL A 394 -4.76 -20.56 -16.43
CA VAL A 394 -4.66 -21.12 -15.08
C VAL A 394 -4.31 -20.04 -14.06
N LEU A 395 -3.43 -19.09 -14.41
CA LEU A 395 -3.10 -17.95 -13.56
C LEU A 395 -4.33 -17.09 -13.25
N ALA A 396 -5.16 -16.76 -14.25
CA ALA A 396 -6.39 -16.01 -14.03
C ALA A 396 -7.34 -16.73 -13.05
N ARG A 397 -7.41 -18.07 -13.11
CA ARG A 397 -8.18 -18.87 -12.15
C ARG A 397 -7.57 -18.86 -10.75
N LEU A 398 -6.24 -18.90 -10.63
CA LEU A 398 -5.57 -18.86 -9.34
C LEU A 398 -5.77 -17.51 -8.65
N VAL A 399 -5.62 -16.40 -9.38
CA VAL A 399 -5.90 -15.04 -8.89
C VAL A 399 -7.33 -14.97 -8.36
N SER A 400 -8.28 -15.43 -9.17
CA SER A 400 -9.69 -15.38 -8.84
C SER A 400 -10.04 -16.24 -7.61
N ALA A 401 -9.45 -17.43 -7.47
CA ALA A 401 -9.63 -18.28 -6.29
C ALA A 401 -9.02 -17.64 -5.02
N ALA A 402 -7.84 -17.04 -5.14
CA ALA A 402 -7.17 -16.37 -4.02
C ALA A 402 -7.97 -15.13 -3.54
N GLU A 403 -8.50 -14.32 -4.47
CA GLU A 403 -9.34 -13.16 -4.15
C GLU A 403 -10.65 -13.54 -3.45
N ARG A 404 -11.23 -14.71 -3.79
CA ARG A 404 -12.45 -15.23 -3.17
C ARG A 404 -12.19 -16.01 -1.87
N GLY A 405 -10.94 -16.25 -1.49
CA GLY A 405 -10.58 -17.08 -0.34
C GLY A 405 -10.97 -18.55 -0.49
N GLU A 406 -11.00 -19.05 -1.73
CA GLU A 406 -11.28 -20.45 -2.06
C GLU A 406 -10.03 -21.32 -1.91
N ASP A 407 -10.20 -22.65 -1.93
CA ASP A 407 -9.06 -23.58 -1.95
C ASP A 407 -8.25 -23.46 -3.25
N THR A 408 -7.01 -23.00 -3.13
CA THR A 408 -6.09 -22.76 -4.23
C THR A 408 -5.21 -23.95 -4.60
N SER A 409 -5.17 -25.03 -3.80
CA SER A 409 -4.20 -26.14 -3.97
C SER A 409 -4.29 -26.80 -5.35
N GLY A 410 -5.50 -27.12 -5.81
CA GLY A 410 -5.70 -27.76 -7.12
C GLY A 410 -5.33 -26.86 -8.30
N VAL A 411 -5.59 -25.55 -8.20
CA VAL A 411 -5.27 -24.59 -9.26
C VAL A 411 -3.77 -24.26 -9.27
N ALA A 412 -3.15 -24.15 -8.09
CA ALA A 412 -1.71 -23.97 -7.95
C ALA A 412 -0.92 -25.15 -8.54
N HIS A 413 -1.36 -26.39 -8.31
CA HIS A 413 -0.75 -27.57 -8.91
C HIS A 413 -0.86 -27.55 -10.45
N ARG A 414 -2.04 -27.18 -11.00
CA ARG A 414 -2.22 -27.01 -12.45
C ARG A 414 -1.34 -25.91 -13.03
N LEU A 415 -1.16 -24.80 -12.31
CA LEU A 415 -0.29 -23.69 -12.76
C LEU A 415 1.16 -24.17 -12.87
N LEU A 416 1.66 -24.88 -11.86
CA LEU A 416 2.99 -25.47 -11.90
C LEU A 416 3.17 -26.40 -13.10
N HIS A 417 2.21 -27.31 -13.34
CA HIS A 417 2.26 -28.22 -14.48
C HIS A 417 2.21 -27.51 -15.84
N ALA A 418 1.41 -26.44 -15.97
CA ALA A 418 1.36 -25.64 -17.19
C ALA A 418 2.71 -24.94 -17.45
N VAL A 419 3.33 -24.37 -16.42
CA VAL A 419 4.66 -23.74 -16.51
C VAL A 419 5.75 -24.77 -16.85
N LEU A 420 5.67 -25.98 -16.29
CA LEU A 420 6.60 -27.08 -16.63
C LEU A 420 6.44 -27.56 -18.07
N ALA A 421 5.24 -27.46 -18.65
CA ALA A 421 4.98 -27.79 -20.05
C ALA A 421 5.38 -26.67 -21.02
N GLU A 422 5.32 -25.40 -20.57
CA GLU A 422 5.70 -24.21 -21.34
C GLU A 422 6.76 -23.36 -20.60
N PRO A 423 8.02 -23.83 -20.45
CA PRO A 423 9.04 -23.13 -19.66
C PRO A 423 9.40 -21.72 -20.14
N ASP A 424 9.21 -21.43 -21.44
CA ASP A 424 9.45 -20.11 -22.04
C ASP A 424 8.60 -19.00 -21.42
N TRP A 425 7.51 -19.35 -20.73
CA TRP A 425 6.71 -18.41 -19.95
C TRP A 425 7.54 -17.72 -18.86
N LEU A 426 8.48 -18.45 -18.23
CA LEU A 426 9.40 -17.91 -17.22
C LEU A 426 10.33 -16.84 -17.78
N SER A 427 10.61 -16.83 -19.09
CA SER A 427 11.47 -15.83 -19.72
C SER A 427 10.67 -14.60 -20.19
N SER A 428 9.41 -14.80 -20.58
CA SER A 428 8.58 -13.77 -21.22
C SER A 428 7.64 -12.99 -20.28
N THR A 429 7.31 -13.54 -19.11
CA THR A 429 6.28 -12.97 -18.20
C THR A 429 6.80 -12.77 -16.78
N ALA A 430 6.36 -11.70 -16.11
CA ALA A 430 6.69 -11.44 -14.71
C ALA A 430 5.84 -12.30 -13.76
N VAL A 431 6.48 -12.93 -12.77
CA VAL A 431 5.84 -13.80 -11.76
C VAL A 431 5.20 -13.00 -10.61
N SER A 432 5.48 -11.70 -10.52
CA SER A 432 4.93 -10.83 -9.47
C SER A 432 3.39 -10.78 -9.45
N GLY A 433 2.74 -11.03 -10.60
CA GLY A 433 1.28 -11.13 -10.72
C GLY A 433 0.67 -12.44 -10.21
N VAL A 434 1.48 -13.42 -9.80
CA VAL A 434 0.99 -14.66 -9.17
C VAL A 434 0.67 -14.38 -7.70
N PRO A 435 -0.53 -14.70 -7.17
CA PRO A 435 -0.84 -14.47 -5.77
C PRO A 435 0.01 -15.39 -4.86
N VAL A 436 0.33 -14.91 -3.66
CA VAL A 436 0.97 -15.74 -2.62
C VAL A 436 -0.13 -16.59 -1.98
N VAL A 437 -0.12 -17.89 -2.25
CA VAL A 437 -1.17 -18.82 -1.80
C VAL A 437 -0.65 -19.88 -0.84
N SER A 438 0.64 -20.26 -0.96
CA SER A 438 1.30 -21.24 -0.09
C SER A 438 0.39 -22.44 0.26
N SER A 439 -0.15 -23.10 -0.76
CA SER A 439 -1.14 -24.19 -0.61
C SER A 439 -0.75 -25.47 -1.36
N LEU A 440 0.34 -25.44 -2.14
CA LEU A 440 0.80 -26.57 -2.94
C LEU A 440 1.77 -27.47 -2.15
N ALA A 441 1.45 -28.76 -2.05
CA ALA A 441 2.40 -29.82 -1.70
C ALA A 441 3.02 -30.38 -2.99
N LEU A 442 4.36 -30.44 -3.05
CA LEU A 442 5.05 -31.04 -4.19
C LEU A 442 5.06 -32.57 -4.10
N SER A 443 4.61 -33.22 -5.18
CA SER A 443 4.75 -34.67 -5.33
C SER A 443 6.19 -35.07 -5.65
N ALA A 444 6.51 -36.35 -5.51
CA ALA A 444 7.83 -36.87 -5.91
C ALA A 444 8.10 -36.70 -7.43
N ASP A 445 7.05 -36.73 -8.25
CA ASP A 445 7.14 -36.47 -9.69
C ASP A 445 7.40 -34.98 -9.97
N ASP A 446 6.72 -34.09 -9.25
CA ASP A 446 6.90 -32.62 -9.37
C ASP A 446 8.35 -32.25 -9.08
N VAL A 447 8.91 -32.79 -7.99
CA VAL A 447 10.31 -32.58 -7.63
C VAL A 447 11.25 -33.09 -8.73
N GLN A 448 10.99 -34.24 -9.33
CA GLN A 448 11.81 -34.76 -10.42
C GLN A 448 11.77 -33.86 -11.67
N ARG A 449 10.58 -33.40 -12.07
CA ARG A 449 10.41 -32.49 -13.21
C ARG A 449 11.07 -31.14 -12.97
N LEU A 450 10.93 -30.59 -11.76
CA LEU A 450 11.57 -29.33 -11.37
C LEU A 450 13.11 -29.44 -11.36
N VAL A 451 13.65 -30.56 -10.87
CA VAL A 451 15.09 -30.84 -10.93
C VAL A 451 15.57 -30.95 -12.37
N ALA A 452 14.82 -31.64 -13.23
CA ALA A 452 15.15 -31.76 -14.65
C ALA A 452 15.14 -30.40 -15.36
N LEU A 453 14.12 -29.57 -15.13
CA LEU A 453 14.06 -28.20 -15.67
C LEU A 453 15.22 -27.35 -15.15
N SER A 454 15.54 -27.42 -13.86
CA SER A 454 16.68 -26.69 -13.28
C SER A 454 18.01 -27.12 -13.90
N ALA A 455 18.19 -28.41 -14.19
CA ALA A 455 19.38 -28.92 -14.88
C ALA A 455 19.48 -28.42 -16.34
N THR A 456 18.35 -28.34 -17.06
CA THR A 456 18.31 -27.74 -18.41
C THR A 456 18.69 -26.26 -18.35
N LEU A 457 18.08 -25.48 -17.45
CA LEU A 457 18.42 -24.07 -17.26
C LEU A 457 19.91 -23.88 -16.92
N ARG A 458 20.49 -24.77 -16.12
CA ARG A 458 21.95 -24.76 -15.85
C ARG A 458 22.79 -24.99 -17.10
N ALA A 459 22.40 -25.93 -17.95
CA ALA A 459 23.10 -26.18 -19.21
C ALA A 459 23.01 -24.96 -20.14
N ASP A 460 21.83 -24.33 -20.20
CA ASP A 460 21.60 -23.14 -21.03
C ASP A 460 22.35 -21.90 -20.51
N ALA A 461 22.52 -21.78 -19.20
CA ALA A 461 23.31 -20.70 -18.58
C ALA A 461 24.76 -20.67 -19.05
N ALA A 462 25.31 -21.80 -19.52
CA ALA A 462 26.65 -21.84 -20.13
C ALA A 462 26.72 -21.21 -21.53
N ILE A 463 25.57 -20.97 -22.17
CA ILE A 463 25.44 -20.46 -23.56
C ILE A 463 24.85 -19.04 -23.56
N ASP A 464 23.72 -18.82 -22.87
CA ASP A 464 23.07 -17.52 -22.66
C ASP A 464 22.84 -17.31 -21.17
N THR A 465 23.83 -16.68 -20.54
CA THR A 465 23.95 -16.53 -19.10
C THR A 465 22.83 -15.70 -18.49
N GLY A 466 22.34 -14.69 -19.21
CA GLY A 466 21.35 -13.75 -18.70
C GLY A 466 19.95 -14.36 -18.61
N GLN A 467 19.47 -14.94 -19.72
CA GLN A 467 18.09 -15.44 -19.80
C GLN A 467 17.85 -16.66 -18.91
N ALA A 468 18.79 -17.61 -18.89
CA ALA A 468 18.64 -18.83 -18.10
C ALA A 468 18.63 -18.55 -16.59
N VAL A 469 19.47 -17.62 -16.12
CA VAL A 469 19.48 -17.18 -14.71
C VAL A 469 18.18 -16.46 -14.36
N VAL A 470 17.65 -15.60 -15.24
CA VAL A 470 16.35 -14.94 -15.04
C VAL A 470 15.22 -15.96 -14.89
N ALA A 471 15.16 -16.95 -15.76
CA ALA A 471 14.14 -18.00 -15.70
C ALA A 471 14.26 -18.82 -14.41
N ALA A 472 15.48 -19.13 -13.96
CA ALA A 472 15.72 -19.82 -12.68
C ALA A 472 15.26 -18.99 -11.47
N LEU A 473 15.53 -17.68 -11.46
CA LEU A 473 15.08 -16.78 -10.39
C LEU A 473 13.55 -16.64 -10.36
N ARG A 474 12.91 -16.58 -11.52
CA ARG A 474 11.44 -16.53 -11.63
C ARG A 474 10.78 -17.86 -11.25
N LEU A 475 11.43 -18.98 -11.54
CA LEU A 475 10.98 -20.28 -11.05
C LEU A 475 11.09 -20.37 -9.52
N ALA A 476 12.16 -19.84 -8.93
CA ALA A 476 12.29 -19.75 -7.47
C ALA A 476 11.16 -18.90 -6.85
N GLU A 477 10.88 -17.72 -7.41
CA GLU A 477 9.77 -16.85 -6.99
C GLU A 477 8.42 -17.56 -7.10
N LEU A 478 8.18 -18.27 -8.21
CA LEU A 478 6.94 -19.02 -8.42
C LEU A 478 6.75 -20.08 -7.33
N LEU A 479 7.83 -20.80 -6.99
CA LEU A 479 7.77 -21.82 -5.93
C LEU A 479 7.54 -21.21 -4.55
N ASP A 480 8.20 -20.10 -4.21
CA ASP A 480 7.96 -19.37 -2.95
C ASP A 480 6.51 -18.89 -2.80
N ARG A 481 5.83 -18.57 -3.92
CA ARG A 481 4.43 -18.13 -3.92
C ARG A 481 3.42 -19.27 -3.81
N LEU A 482 3.72 -20.42 -4.41
CA LEU A 482 2.77 -21.53 -4.51
C LEU A 482 2.93 -22.56 -3.40
N VAL A 483 4.16 -22.90 -3.03
CA VAL A 483 4.48 -24.09 -2.21
C VAL A 483 4.41 -23.74 -0.72
N PHE A 484 3.78 -24.59 0.08
CA PHE A 484 3.77 -24.44 1.53
C PHE A 484 4.93 -25.15 2.23
N ASP A 485 5.39 -26.26 1.65
CA ASP A 485 6.50 -27.07 2.17
C ASP A 485 7.87 -26.60 1.64
N SER A 486 8.94 -26.97 2.35
CA SER A 486 10.30 -26.68 1.89
C SER A 486 10.64 -27.47 0.62
N TYR A 487 11.09 -26.78 -0.43
CA TYR A 487 11.56 -27.41 -1.68
C TYR A 487 13.09 -27.49 -1.76
N THR A 488 13.75 -27.86 -0.64
CA THR A 488 15.20 -27.79 -0.44
C THR A 488 16.04 -28.40 -1.56
N ARG A 489 15.62 -29.57 -2.10
CA ARG A 489 16.33 -30.21 -3.21
C ARG A 489 16.28 -29.38 -4.50
N VAL A 490 15.11 -28.85 -4.86
CA VAL A 490 14.95 -28.00 -6.04
C VAL A 490 15.69 -26.68 -5.84
N ARG A 491 15.62 -26.10 -4.64
CA ARG A 491 16.36 -24.89 -4.26
C ARG A 491 17.87 -25.04 -4.48
N ALA A 492 18.45 -26.19 -4.09
CA ALA A 492 19.86 -26.47 -4.31
C ALA A 492 20.23 -26.50 -5.81
N GLU A 493 19.38 -27.09 -6.67
CA GLU A 493 19.59 -27.09 -8.11
C GLU A 493 19.47 -25.69 -8.73
N LEU A 494 18.51 -24.88 -8.27
CA LEU A 494 18.37 -23.49 -8.70
C LEU A 494 19.59 -22.65 -8.29
N LEU A 495 20.09 -22.81 -7.05
CA LEU A 495 21.33 -22.16 -6.61
C LEU A 495 22.53 -22.57 -7.46
N ALA A 496 22.66 -23.85 -7.80
CA ALA A 496 23.72 -24.32 -8.68
C ALA A 496 23.58 -23.80 -10.13
N THR A 497 22.36 -23.48 -10.57
CA THR A 497 22.10 -22.80 -11.86
C THR A 497 22.61 -21.36 -11.83
N VAL A 498 22.26 -20.60 -10.78
CA VAL A 498 22.78 -19.24 -10.59
C VAL A 498 24.30 -19.25 -10.45
N ASN A 499 24.87 -20.22 -9.74
CA ASN A 499 26.33 -20.36 -9.62
C ASN A 499 27.02 -20.60 -10.97
N ALA A 500 26.41 -21.39 -11.86
CA ALA A 500 26.98 -21.69 -13.17
C ALA A 500 26.93 -20.49 -14.12
N GLY A 501 25.86 -19.69 -14.07
CA GLY A 501 25.75 -18.45 -14.84
C GLY A 501 26.51 -17.27 -14.22
N GLY A 502 26.67 -17.27 -12.89
CA GLY A 502 27.19 -16.12 -12.16
C GLY A 502 26.25 -14.90 -12.19
N VAL A 503 26.75 -13.79 -11.67
CA VAL A 503 26.00 -12.54 -11.50
C VAL A 503 26.53 -11.38 -12.36
N GLU A 504 27.33 -11.69 -13.40
CA GLU A 504 27.97 -10.67 -14.26
C GLU A 504 26.96 -9.76 -14.99
N PHE A 505 25.74 -10.26 -15.22
CA PHE A 505 24.66 -9.48 -15.80
C PHE A 505 24.29 -8.22 -14.98
N LEU A 506 24.63 -8.20 -13.67
CA LEU A 506 24.45 -7.04 -12.80
C LEU A 506 25.39 -5.86 -13.15
N TRP A 507 26.55 -6.12 -13.74
CA TRP A 507 27.53 -5.09 -14.13
C TRP A 507 27.39 -4.66 -15.59
N THR A 508 26.95 -5.55 -16.47
CA THR A 508 27.05 -5.36 -17.93
C THR A 508 25.81 -4.73 -18.56
N THR A 509 24.61 -4.93 -18.01
CA THR A 509 23.36 -4.54 -18.69
C THR A 509 22.34 -3.94 -17.72
N PRO A 510 22.00 -2.64 -17.74
CA PRO A 510 20.99 -2.09 -16.84
C PRO A 510 19.55 -2.23 -17.36
N GLN A 511 19.39 -2.61 -18.63
CA GLN A 511 18.08 -2.64 -19.30
C GLN A 511 17.07 -3.59 -18.64
N TRP A 512 17.53 -4.64 -17.91
CA TRP A 512 16.63 -5.54 -17.19
C TRP A 512 16.00 -4.93 -15.92
N VAL A 513 16.63 -3.90 -15.35
CA VAL A 513 16.07 -3.12 -14.22
C VAL A 513 14.93 -2.22 -14.73
N GLU A 514 15.05 -1.73 -15.96
CA GLU A 514 14.07 -0.82 -16.58
C GLU A 514 12.92 -1.56 -17.30
N SER A 515 13.14 -2.81 -17.76
CA SER A 515 12.19 -3.55 -18.61
C SER A 515 11.22 -4.49 -17.87
N GLY A 516 10.89 -4.20 -16.60
CA GLY A 516 9.74 -4.84 -15.92
C GLY A 516 9.89 -6.33 -15.59
N GLY A 517 11.04 -6.93 -15.88
CA GLY A 517 11.21 -8.37 -15.81
C GLY A 517 11.80 -8.92 -14.50
N LEU A 518 12.89 -8.31 -14.03
CA LEU A 518 13.64 -8.68 -12.83
C LEU A 518 13.45 -7.66 -11.70
N ASN A 519 13.06 -6.43 -12.02
CA ASN A 519 12.78 -5.39 -11.03
C ASN A 519 11.70 -5.81 -10.02
N ALA A 520 10.75 -6.65 -10.45
CA ALA A 520 9.62 -7.13 -9.67
C ALA A 520 9.89 -8.45 -8.89
N LEU A 521 11.14 -8.94 -8.85
CA LEU A 521 11.48 -10.10 -8.01
C LEU A 521 11.34 -9.75 -6.52
N ALA A 522 10.81 -10.68 -5.72
CA ALA A 522 10.65 -10.42 -4.30
C ALA A 522 12.01 -10.24 -3.59
N THR A 523 11.99 -9.50 -2.48
CA THR A 523 13.18 -9.28 -1.64
C THR A 523 13.79 -10.59 -1.17
N GLN A 524 12.96 -11.59 -0.88
CA GLN A 524 13.42 -12.89 -0.38
C GLN A 524 14.18 -13.71 -1.45
N VAL A 525 13.74 -13.64 -2.71
CA VAL A 525 14.44 -14.30 -3.82
C VAL A 525 15.78 -13.63 -4.08
N ARG A 526 15.84 -12.29 -4.05
CA ARG A 526 17.11 -11.53 -4.13
C ARG A 526 18.06 -11.90 -2.99
N ALA A 527 17.53 -12.02 -1.76
CA ALA A 527 18.28 -12.43 -0.57
C ALA A 527 18.90 -13.81 -0.71
N THR A 528 18.13 -14.76 -1.22
CA THR A 528 18.53 -16.16 -1.27
C THR A 528 19.42 -16.48 -2.47
N PHE A 529 19.08 -15.94 -3.64
CA PHE A 529 19.66 -16.39 -4.90
C PHE A 529 20.60 -15.38 -5.54
N ILE A 530 20.68 -14.13 -5.07
CA ILE A 530 21.52 -13.11 -5.71
C ILE A 530 22.58 -12.58 -4.75
N ARG A 531 22.18 -12.05 -3.58
CA ARG A 531 23.12 -11.45 -2.63
C ARG A 531 24.28 -12.38 -2.24
N PRO A 532 24.11 -13.69 -2.01
CA PRO A 532 25.23 -14.57 -1.65
C PRO A 532 26.28 -14.73 -2.75
N PHE A 533 25.91 -14.53 -4.02
CA PHE A 533 26.84 -14.57 -5.15
C PHE A 533 27.53 -13.21 -5.34
N VAL A 534 26.81 -12.11 -5.14
CA VAL A 534 27.41 -10.77 -5.15
C VAL A 534 28.42 -10.62 -4.01
N ALA A 535 28.15 -11.22 -2.85
CA ALA A 535 29.04 -11.21 -1.69
C ALA A 535 30.36 -11.97 -1.89
N GLN A 536 30.46 -12.82 -2.93
CA GLN A 536 31.71 -13.51 -3.27
C GLN A 536 32.67 -12.61 -4.06
N GLU A 537 32.20 -11.45 -4.54
CA GLU A 537 33.02 -10.50 -5.29
C GLU A 537 33.85 -9.59 -4.37
N SER A 538 34.97 -9.09 -4.88
CA SER A 538 35.83 -8.19 -4.09
C SER A 538 35.11 -6.87 -3.75
N PRO A 539 35.42 -6.21 -2.61
CA PRO A 539 34.82 -4.92 -2.25
C PRO A 539 34.98 -3.86 -3.35
N THR A 540 36.14 -3.88 -4.03
CA THR A 540 36.45 -3.00 -5.16
C THR A 540 35.54 -3.24 -6.37
N ARG A 541 35.18 -4.49 -6.67
CA ARG A 541 34.26 -4.82 -7.76
C ARG A 541 32.82 -4.47 -7.41
N VAL A 542 32.37 -4.80 -6.19
CA VAL A 542 31.04 -4.43 -5.71
C VAL A 542 30.82 -2.91 -5.78
N ALA A 543 31.83 -2.11 -5.45
CA ALA A 543 31.79 -0.65 -5.52
C ALA A 543 31.57 -0.08 -6.95
N THR A 544 31.77 -0.88 -7.99
CA THR A 544 31.51 -0.48 -9.39
C THR A 544 30.07 -0.73 -9.86
N LEU A 545 29.23 -1.37 -9.02
CA LEU A 545 27.81 -1.54 -9.33
C LEU A 545 27.13 -0.17 -9.44
N ARG A 546 26.21 -0.05 -10.40
CA ARG A 546 25.43 1.19 -10.56
C ARG A 546 24.51 1.39 -9.35
N PRO A 547 24.30 2.64 -8.89
CA PRO A 547 23.46 2.93 -7.73
C PRO A 547 22.05 2.32 -7.81
N GLN A 548 21.45 2.30 -9.00
CA GLN A 548 20.13 1.69 -9.23
C GLN A 548 20.11 0.17 -8.97
N VAL A 549 21.19 -0.56 -9.31
CA VAL A 549 21.29 -2.01 -9.11
C VAL A 549 21.48 -2.30 -7.62
N VAL A 550 22.33 -1.52 -6.96
CA VAL A 550 22.58 -1.62 -5.52
C VAL A 550 21.30 -1.34 -4.74
N LYS A 551 20.58 -0.28 -5.09
CA LYS A 551 19.28 0.06 -4.50
C LYS A 551 18.30 -1.11 -4.68
N TRP A 552 18.20 -1.65 -5.90
CA TRP A 552 17.35 -2.80 -6.18
C TRP A 552 17.72 -4.06 -5.39
N LEU A 553 18.97 -4.29 -4.93
CA LEU A 553 19.28 -5.47 -4.11
C LEU A 553 18.59 -5.45 -2.73
N TYR A 554 18.26 -4.26 -2.23
CA TYR A 554 17.74 -4.01 -0.87
C TYR A 554 16.39 -3.27 -0.85
N ASP A 555 15.78 -3.06 -2.02
CA ASP A 555 14.47 -2.42 -2.11
C ASP A 555 13.37 -3.29 -1.49
N VAL A 556 12.62 -2.73 -0.56
CA VAL A 556 11.48 -3.37 0.12
C VAL A 556 10.22 -2.56 -0.18
N GLU A 557 9.14 -3.24 -0.52
CA GLU A 557 7.82 -2.62 -0.66
C GLU A 557 7.25 -2.27 0.72
N VAL A 558 6.89 -1.00 0.94
CA VAL A 558 6.28 -0.51 2.17
C VAL A 558 5.04 0.33 1.86
N ALA A 559 4.20 0.58 2.87
CA ALA A 559 3.07 1.50 2.74
C ALA A 559 3.59 2.91 2.38
N GLY A 560 3.39 3.33 1.13
CA GLY A 560 3.87 4.60 0.60
C GLY A 560 4.97 4.51 -0.46
N GLY A 561 5.38 3.31 -0.88
CA GLY A 561 6.29 3.09 -2.01
C GLY A 561 7.38 2.08 -1.72
N VAL A 562 8.48 2.14 -2.48
CA VAL A 562 9.65 1.27 -2.30
C VAL A 562 10.71 1.99 -1.48
N ARG A 563 11.24 1.35 -0.44
CA ARG A 563 12.33 1.87 0.39
C ARG A 563 13.55 0.97 0.35
N PHE A 564 14.72 1.57 0.42
CA PHE A 564 15.99 0.86 0.59
C PHE A 564 16.17 0.56 2.08
N GLU A 565 16.11 -0.70 2.52
CA GLU A 565 16.16 -1.03 3.95
C GLU A 565 16.99 -2.30 4.20
N LEU A 566 17.63 -2.37 5.38
CA LEU A 566 18.26 -3.59 5.83
C LEU A 566 17.16 -4.61 6.18
N PRO A 567 17.27 -5.88 5.75
CA PRO A 567 16.31 -6.90 6.15
C PRO A 567 16.32 -7.10 7.67
N ALA A 568 15.15 -7.36 8.27
CA ALA A 568 15.02 -7.55 9.72
C ALA A 568 15.93 -8.67 10.29
N ASN A 569 16.24 -9.68 9.48
CA ASN A 569 17.21 -10.73 9.80
C ASN A 569 18.31 -10.73 8.73
N PRO A 570 19.37 -9.90 8.87
CA PRO A 570 20.43 -9.84 7.88
C PRO A 570 21.22 -11.14 7.85
N THR A 571 21.57 -11.57 6.63
CA THR A 571 22.45 -12.73 6.39
C THR A 571 23.92 -12.31 6.45
N GLU A 572 24.84 -13.28 6.48
CA GLU A 572 26.29 -13.00 6.37
C GLU A 572 26.64 -12.20 5.10
N ALA A 573 25.93 -12.49 3.99
CA ALA A 573 26.07 -11.71 2.76
C ALA A 573 25.63 -10.25 2.93
N ASP A 574 24.65 -9.98 3.80
CA ASP A 574 24.18 -8.62 4.07
C ASP A 574 25.16 -7.83 4.93
N SER A 575 25.80 -8.49 5.91
CA SER A 575 26.84 -7.87 6.73
C SER A 575 27.96 -7.28 5.88
N PHE A 576 28.36 -7.99 4.82
CA PHE A 576 29.37 -7.53 3.88
C PHE A 576 28.83 -6.51 2.87
N LEU A 577 27.68 -6.79 2.24
CA LEU A 577 27.19 -6.00 1.11
C LEU A 577 26.48 -4.71 1.51
N PHE A 578 25.72 -4.71 2.60
CA PHE A 578 24.92 -3.55 2.99
C PHE A 578 25.77 -2.30 3.24
N PRO A 579 26.92 -2.36 3.95
CA PRO A 579 27.78 -1.18 4.12
C PRO A 579 28.25 -0.56 2.80
N LEU A 580 28.65 -1.41 1.84
CA LEU A 580 29.03 -0.97 0.49
C LEU A 580 27.83 -0.41 -0.27
N ALA A 581 26.64 -0.98 -0.05
CA ALA A 581 25.41 -0.53 -0.67
C ALA A 581 25.00 0.86 -0.18
N VAL A 582 25.03 1.11 1.14
CA VAL A 582 24.75 2.41 1.75
C VAL A 582 25.68 3.47 1.18
N ARG A 583 26.99 3.22 1.12
CA ARG A 583 27.95 4.16 0.55
C ARG A 583 27.58 4.54 -0.89
N THR A 584 27.27 3.56 -1.73
CA THR A 584 26.92 3.79 -3.14
C THR A 584 25.60 4.54 -3.30
N VAL A 585 24.55 4.15 -2.57
CA VAL A 585 23.22 4.77 -2.65
C VAL A 585 23.23 6.20 -2.11
N LEU A 586 23.86 6.44 -0.96
CA LEU A 586 23.89 7.78 -0.35
C LEU A 586 24.78 8.78 -1.10
N SER A 587 25.74 8.28 -1.90
CA SER A 587 26.57 9.10 -2.80
C SER A 587 25.81 9.57 -4.04
N ALA A 588 24.74 8.85 -4.43
CA ALA A 588 23.94 9.19 -5.60
C ALA A 588 22.93 10.29 -5.27
N ARG A 589 23.19 11.51 -5.77
CA ARG A 589 22.39 12.72 -5.49
C ARG A 589 20.94 12.66 -5.99
N GLU A 590 20.63 11.70 -6.88
CA GLU A 590 19.29 11.49 -7.44
C GLU A 590 18.30 10.88 -6.44
N TYR A 591 18.76 10.21 -5.39
CA TYR A 591 17.89 9.62 -4.37
C TYR A 591 17.67 10.61 -3.22
N ALA A 592 16.47 11.21 -3.18
CA ALA A 592 16.05 12.12 -2.13
C ALA A 592 15.67 11.38 -0.83
N ILE A 593 16.65 10.78 -0.15
CA ILE A 593 16.47 10.07 1.12
C ILE A 593 16.45 11.08 2.28
N PRO A 594 15.40 11.09 3.14
CA PRO A 594 15.33 11.98 4.30
C PRO A 594 16.51 11.82 5.26
N VAL A 595 16.98 12.93 5.85
CA VAL A 595 18.13 12.95 6.77
C VAL A 595 18.03 11.89 7.88
N PRO A 596 16.91 11.74 8.62
CA PRO A 596 16.84 10.73 9.68
C PRO A 596 17.10 9.31 9.17
N MET A 597 16.53 8.92 8.02
CA MET A 597 16.78 7.61 7.42
C MET A 597 18.23 7.45 6.98
N ARG A 598 18.86 8.50 6.44
CA ARG A 598 20.30 8.45 6.11
C ARG A 598 21.14 8.18 7.37
N GLN A 599 20.76 8.73 8.52
CA GLN A 599 21.46 8.52 9.79
C GLN A 599 21.35 7.06 10.23
N ASP A 600 20.14 6.50 10.17
CA ASP A 600 19.88 5.09 10.51
C ASP A 600 20.67 4.15 9.59
N TYR A 601 20.63 4.38 8.27
CA TYR A 601 21.35 3.54 7.30
C TYR A 601 22.87 3.57 7.52
N VAL A 602 23.44 4.74 7.80
CA VAL A 602 24.87 4.83 8.11
C VAL A 602 25.19 4.10 9.41
N LEU A 603 24.36 4.24 10.44
CA LEU A 603 24.59 3.54 11.70
C LEU A 603 24.57 2.03 11.53
N ASP A 604 23.56 1.49 10.85
CA ASP A 604 23.45 0.05 10.57
C ASP A 604 24.62 -0.44 9.72
N ALA A 605 25.02 0.33 8.70
CA ALA A 605 26.18 0.02 7.86
C ALA A 605 27.49 -0.01 8.65
N VAL A 606 27.71 0.93 9.58
CA VAL A 606 28.92 0.93 10.42
C VAL A 606 28.93 -0.27 11.36
N LYS A 607 27.80 -0.59 12.00
CA LYS A 607 27.69 -1.76 12.89
C LYS A 607 28.03 -3.05 12.14
N LEU A 608 27.45 -3.24 10.96
CA LEU A 608 27.73 -4.42 10.12
C LEU A 608 29.19 -4.46 9.64
N ALA A 609 29.76 -3.34 9.19
CA ALA A 609 31.13 -3.31 8.67
C ALA A 609 32.18 -3.63 9.74
N VAL A 610 31.96 -3.19 10.98
CA VAL A 610 32.91 -3.40 12.08
C VAL A 610 32.99 -4.88 12.47
N ASP A 611 31.85 -5.57 12.48
CA ASP A 611 31.75 -6.98 12.84
C ASP A 611 32.09 -7.94 11.67
N ASP A 612 32.13 -7.46 10.42
CA ASP A 612 32.36 -8.31 9.25
C ASP A 612 33.85 -8.61 9.00
N PRO A 613 34.23 -9.90 8.80
CA PRO A 613 35.62 -10.30 8.61
C PRO A 613 36.19 -9.99 7.22
N HIS A 614 35.37 -9.66 6.21
CA HIS A 614 35.84 -9.33 4.87
C HIS A 614 36.57 -7.98 4.82
N PHE A 615 36.30 -7.09 5.78
CA PHE A 615 37.04 -5.85 5.94
C PHE A 615 38.19 -6.07 6.92
N ASP A 616 39.42 -5.83 6.46
CA ASP A 616 40.54 -5.68 7.37
C ASP A 616 40.45 -4.35 8.13
N ASP A 617 41.26 -4.16 9.17
CA ASP A 617 41.18 -2.97 10.01
C ASP A 617 41.39 -1.67 9.21
N ALA A 618 42.16 -1.69 8.12
CA ALA A 618 42.41 -0.51 7.29
C ALA A 618 41.22 -0.16 6.40
N SER A 619 40.75 -1.14 5.61
CA SER A 619 39.60 -1.00 4.73
C SER A 619 38.30 -0.71 5.50
N CYS A 620 38.14 -1.29 6.71
CA CYS A 620 37.03 -0.95 7.58
C CYS A 620 37.07 0.52 8.02
N ARG A 621 38.23 1.03 8.43
CA ARG A 621 38.38 2.45 8.80
C ARG A 621 38.06 3.38 7.65
N ASP A 622 38.55 3.07 6.45
CA ASP A 622 38.30 3.86 5.25
C ASP A 622 36.80 3.87 4.91
N LEU A 623 36.14 2.70 4.95
CA LEU A 623 34.70 2.58 4.69
C LEU A 623 33.84 3.33 5.73
N VAL A 624 34.16 3.20 7.03
CA VAL A 624 33.46 3.93 8.10
C VAL A 624 33.65 5.44 7.92
N SER A 625 34.85 5.88 7.55
CA SER A 625 35.13 7.29 7.26
C SER A 625 34.30 7.80 6.08
N ASP A 626 34.22 7.04 4.97
CA ASP A 626 33.37 7.36 3.82
C ASP A 626 31.90 7.48 4.21
N LEU A 627 31.37 6.52 4.97
CA LEU A 627 29.98 6.46 5.39
C LEU A 627 29.59 7.65 6.29
N VAL A 628 30.41 7.97 7.29
CA VAL A 628 30.17 9.09 8.21
C VAL A 628 30.32 10.44 7.48
N ALA A 629 31.17 10.53 6.46
CA ALA A 629 31.27 11.71 5.62
C ALA A 629 30.00 11.95 4.76
N LEU A 630 29.29 10.88 4.38
CA LEU A 630 28.03 10.97 3.62
C LEU A 630 26.84 11.37 4.49
N GLN A 631 26.81 10.94 5.75
CA GLN A 631 25.85 11.36 6.76
C GLN A 631 26.38 11.00 8.15
N VAL A 632 26.34 11.97 9.08
CA VAL A 632 26.71 11.71 10.48
C VAL A 632 25.58 10.95 11.19
N PRO A 633 25.81 9.72 11.69
CA PRO A 633 24.83 8.93 12.43
C PRO A 633 24.68 9.43 13.88
N ASP A 634 23.97 8.69 14.73
CA ASP A 634 23.91 9.00 16.16
C ASP A 634 25.32 9.02 16.78
N ALA A 635 25.64 10.13 17.44
CA ALA A 635 26.97 10.40 17.94
C ALA A 635 27.33 9.54 19.17
N SER A 636 26.35 9.25 20.03
CA SER A 636 26.54 8.43 21.22
C SER A 636 26.82 6.96 20.84
N GLU A 637 26.10 6.44 19.85
CA GLU A 637 26.36 5.10 19.29
C GLU A 637 27.74 5.02 18.61
N LEU A 638 28.12 6.03 17.82
CA LEU A 638 29.43 6.06 17.16
C LEU A 638 30.59 6.14 18.17
N ILE A 639 30.41 6.86 19.28
CA ILE A 639 31.37 6.86 20.40
C ILE A 639 31.52 5.47 21.00
N ALA A 640 30.40 4.76 21.24
CA ALA A 640 30.42 3.42 21.81
C ALA A 640 31.21 2.47 20.91
N LEU A 641 30.92 2.49 19.61
CA LEU A 641 31.63 1.70 18.59
C LEU A 641 33.12 2.04 18.50
N SER A 642 33.50 3.32 18.59
CA SER A 642 34.91 3.74 18.62
C SER A 642 35.65 3.24 19.86
N THR A 643 34.98 3.20 21.02
CA THR A 643 35.56 2.66 22.26
C THR A 643 35.69 1.13 22.20
N GLU A 644 34.69 0.44 21.68
CA GLU A 644 34.64 -1.01 21.62
C GLU A 644 35.59 -1.58 20.54
N TYR A 645 35.67 -0.90 19.39
CA TYR A 645 36.44 -1.34 18.22
C TYR A 645 37.46 -0.28 17.74
N PRO A 646 38.45 0.10 18.58
CA PRO A 646 39.34 1.24 18.32
C PRO A 646 40.26 1.06 17.10
N ARG A 647 40.48 -0.18 16.64
CA ARG A 647 41.25 -0.47 15.43
C ARG A 647 40.43 -0.31 14.14
N ARG A 648 39.10 -0.41 14.22
CA ARG A 648 38.19 -0.43 13.06
C ARG A 648 37.40 0.87 12.92
N VAL A 649 37.11 1.54 14.03
CA VAL A 649 36.48 2.86 14.05
C VAL A 649 37.48 3.86 14.63
N SER A 650 38.12 4.63 13.74
CA SER A 650 39.11 5.61 14.14
C SER A 650 38.48 6.70 15.01
N PRO A 651 39.12 7.10 16.13
CA PRO A 651 38.71 8.27 16.90
C PRO A 651 38.65 9.54 16.04
N LEU A 652 39.42 9.63 14.96
CA LEU A 652 39.37 10.75 14.01
C LEU A 652 38.04 10.82 13.24
N VAL A 653 37.25 9.75 13.17
CA VAL A 653 35.88 9.81 12.61
C VAL A 653 34.98 10.70 13.47
N LEU A 654 35.28 10.85 14.77
CA LEU A 654 34.63 11.84 15.64
C LEU A 654 34.93 13.28 15.19
N ALA A 655 36.02 13.53 14.46
CA ALA A 655 36.28 14.85 13.88
C ALA A 655 35.14 15.28 12.96
N THR A 656 34.61 14.38 12.13
CA THR A 656 33.46 14.68 11.28
C THR A 656 32.22 15.05 12.11
N VAL A 657 32.01 14.40 13.25
CA VAL A 657 30.92 14.76 14.19
C VAL A 657 31.16 16.14 14.80
N VAL A 658 32.38 16.44 15.24
CA VAL A 658 32.73 17.74 15.84
C VAL A 658 32.63 18.88 14.82
N TYR A 659 33.10 18.68 13.59
CA TYR A 659 33.10 19.72 12.57
C TYR A 659 31.75 19.90 11.89
N ARG A 660 30.97 18.83 11.68
CA ARG A 660 29.78 18.85 10.80
C ARG A 660 28.51 18.31 11.45
N GLY A 661 28.63 17.48 12.47
CA GLY A 661 27.53 16.77 13.10
C GLY A 661 26.66 17.63 14.04
N PRO A 662 25.46 17.14 14.40
CA PRO A 662 24.68 17.71 15.48
C PRO A 662 25.49 17.72 16.77
N ARG A 663 25.23 18.71 17.64
CA ARG A 663 25.99 18.86 18.88
C ARG A 663 25.63 17.74 19.87
N ASP A 664 26.67 17.08 20.39
CA ASP A 664 26.60 16.13 21.51
C ASP A 664 27.71 16.47 22.53
N ASP A 665 27.31 16.85 23.74
CA ASP A 665 28.24 17.29 24.79
C ASP A 665 29.17 16.17 25.28
N THR A 666 28.77 14.91 25.13
CA THR A 666 29.57 13.75 25.49
C THR A 666 30.72 13.59 24.50
N VAL A 667 30.48 13.81 23.21
CA VAL A 667 31.52 13.82 22.17
C VAL A 667 32.52 14.93 22.43
N MET A 668 32.03 16.16 22.65
CA MET A 668 32.91 17.31 22.84
C MET A 668 33.83 17.09 24.04
N ARG A 669 33.28 16.60 25.16
CA ARG A 669 34.07 16.28 26.35
C ARG A 669 35.10 15.18 26.09
N LYS A 670 34.71 14.09 25.43
CA LYS A 670 35.63 12.99 25.11
C LYS A 670 36.79 13.43 24.22
N VAL A 671 36.54 14.33 23.27
CA VAL A 671 37.58 14.89 22.38
C VAL A 671 38.51 15.84 23.16
N VAL A 672 37.96 16.69 24.02
CA VAL A 672 38.75 17.62 24.86
C VAL A 672 39.62 16.87 25.87
N ASP A 673 39.10 15.78 26.45
CA ASP A 673 39.82 14.96 27.43
C ASP A 673 40.82 13.97 26.79
N SER A 674 40.96 13.96 25.46
CA SER A 674 41.80 13.00 24.73
C SER A 674 43.23 13.51 24.55
N ASP A 675 44.20 12.81 25.14
CA ASP A 675 45.64 13.14 25.03
C ASP A 675 46.20 13.03 23.59
N ASP A 676 45.57 12.23 22.72
CA ASP A 676 46.02 11.97 21.34
C ASP A 676 45.27 12.80 20.27
N ALA A 677 44.40 13.74 20.68
CA ALA A 677 43.58 14.50 19.73
C ALA A 677 44.37 15.65 19.07
N ASP A 678 44.10 15.87 17.79
CA ASP A 678 44.64 17.01 17.03
C ASP A 678 44.25 18.35 17.69
N PRO A 679 45.18 19.29 17.93
CA PRO A 679 44.88 20.59 18.52
C PRO A 679 43.74 21.35 17.83
N ALA A 680 43.61 21.27 16.51
CA ALA A 680 42.50 21.90 15.79
C ALA A 680 41.15 21.25 16.15
N LEU A 681 41.13 19.92 16.29
CA LEU A 681 39.94 19.19 16.70
C LEU A 681 39.52 19.52 18.15
N VAL A 682 40.49 19.65 19.05
CA VAL A 682 40.25 20.09 20.43
C VAL A 682 39.66 21.50 20.46
N ALA A 683 40.25 22.45 19.71
CA ALA A 683 39.75 23.81 19.60
C ALA A 683 38.29 23.85 19.06
N ALA A 684 37.97 23.06 18.03
CA ALA A 684 36.62 22.98 17.51
C ALA A 684 35.62 22.43 18.54
N ALA A 685 35.99 21.37 19.27
CA ALA A 685 35.15 20.79 20.31
C ALA A 685 34.94 21.76 21.49
N THR A 686 35.99 22.46 21.92
CA THR A 686 35.95 23.46 22.98
C THR A 686 35.00 24.60 22.63
N LEU A 687 35.12 25.19 21.43
CA LEU A 687 34.26 26.29 21.00
C LEU A 687 32.78 25.89 20.94
N ARG A 688 32.48 24.70 20.41
CA ARG A 688 31.09 24.17 20.39
C ARG A 688 30.56 23.88 21.78
N GLY A 689 31.41 23.39 22.69
CA GLY A 689 31.08 23.20 24.10
C GLY A 689 30.70 24.52 24.79
N TRP A 690 31.46 25.59 24.57
CA TRP A 690 31.17 26.92 25.09
C TRP A 690 29.86 27.47 24.58
N HIS A 691 29.68 27.56 23.25
CA HIS A 691 28.41 27.97 22.62
C HIS A 691 27.23 27.25 23.25
N GLY A 692 27.45 25.97 23.50
CA GLY A 692 26.47 25.07 24.01
C GLY A 692 26.04 25.24 25.46
N SER A 693 26.97 25.67 26.30
CA SER A 693 26.72 26.03 27.70
C SER A 693 25.96 27.36 27.85
N GLY A 694 25.87 28.15 26.77
CA GLY A 694 25.37 29.52 26.80
C GLY A 694 26.36 30.52 27.42
N LEU A 695 27.57 30.07 27.77
CA LEU A 695 28.66 30.90 28.25
C LEU A 695 29.65 31.19 27.12
N LEU A 696 30.51 32.19 27.33
CA LEU A 696 31.57 32.55 26.40
C LEU A 696 32.94 32.16 26.98
N PRO A 697 33.88 31.70 26.15
CA PRO A 697 35.22 31.41 26.61
C PRO A 697 35.91 32.68 27.13
N PRO A 698 36.89 32.54 28.04
CA PRO A 698 37.84 33.60 28.35
C PRO A 698 38.49 34.15 27.07
N ARG A 699 38.77 35.46 27.04
CA ARG A 699 39.30 36.16 25.86
C ARG A 699 40.53 35.48 25.25
N GLU A 700 41.53 35.16 26.07
CA GLU A 700 42.79 34.56 25.60
C GLU A 700 42.59 33.15 25.02
N GLU A 701 41.74 32.34 25.65
CA GLU A 701 41.41 30.98 25.19
C GLU A 701 40.61 31.03 23.88
N TRP A 702 39.62 31.93 23.77
CA TRP A 702 38.84 32.09 22.55
C TRP A 702 39.71 32.51 21.35
N ALA A 703 40.61 33.48 21.58
CA ALA A 703 41.52 33.93 20.53
C ALA A 703 42.48 32.80 20.11
N HIS A 704 42.99 32.02 21.06
CA HIS A 704 43.88 30.89 20.79
C HIS A 704 43.20 29.77 19.97
N ASP A 705 41.97 29.40 20.32
CA ASP A 705 41.22 28.36 19.61
C ASP A 705 40.92 28.77 18.17
N VAL A 706 40.59 30.05 17.94
CA VAL A 706 40.36 30.60 16.61
C VAL A 706 41.66 30.61 15.79
N GLU A 707 42.78 31.03 16.37
CA GLU A 707 44.09 30.97 15.70
C GLU A 707 44.48 29.55 15.31
N THR A 708 44.22 28.59 16.20
CA THR A 708 44.53 27.17 15.98
C THR A 708 43.74 26.61 14.80
N LEU A 709 42.45 26.96 14.70
CA LEU A 709 41.59 26.54 13.58
C LEU A 709 41.82 27.32 12.28
N ALA A 710 42.35 28.54 12.39
CA ALA A 710 42.76 29.34 11.25
C ALA A 710 44.15 28.98 10.73
N ALA A 711 44.91 28.16 11.46
CA ALA A 711 46.23 27.72 11.05
C ALA A 711 46.13 26.72 9.89
N GLY A 712 46.77 27.03 8.76
CA GLY A 712 46.79 26.20 7.55
C GLY A 712 46.30 26.93 6.31
N ASP A 713 46.46 26.30 5.14
CA ASP A 713 46.12 26.90 3.84
C ASP A 713 44.76 26.40 3.27
N ASP A 714 44.21 25.29 3.79
CA ASP A 714 42.92 24.72 3.35
C ASP A 714 41.82 24.92 4.40
N HIS A 715 40.81 25.71 4.03
CA HIS A 715 39.64 26.00 4.86
C HIS A 715 38.33 25.56 4.19
N SER A 716 38.39 24.66 3.20
CA SER A 716 37.21 24.16 2.48
C SER A 716 36.17 23.51 3.39
N TRP A 717 36.61 22.94 4.53
CA TRP A 717 35.75 22.30 5.53
C TRP A 717 34.72 23.26 6.16
N LEU A 718 34.98 24.58 6.19
CA LEU A 718 34.01 25.59 6.65
C LEU A 718 32.74 25.62 5.81
N GLY A 719 32.83 25.18 4.54
CA GLY A 719 31.71 25.08 3.63
C GLY A 719 30.59 24.18 4.14
N ASP A 720 30.92 23.15 4.92
CA ASP A 720 29.98 22.16 5.47
C ASP A 720 30.01 22.10 7.02
N ALA A 721 30.66 23.07 7.67
CA ALA A 721 30.81 23.10 9.12
C ALA A 721 29.50 23.40 9.86
N ALA A 722 29.40 22.88 11.08
CA ALA A 722 28.24 23.03 11.95
C ALA A 722 27.95 24.52 12.25
N PRO A 723 26.67 24.96 12.20
CA PRO A 723 26.30 26.37 12.36
C PRO A 723 26.80 27.05 13.64
N ASP A 724 26.82 26.32 14.76
CA ASP A 724 27.30 26.77 16.06
C ASP A 724 28.81 27.00 16.07
N LEU A 725 29.58 26.10 15.45
CA LEU A 725 31.03 26.25 15.29
C LEU A 725 31.36 27.48 14.43
N VAL A 726 30.67 27.65 13.30
CA VAL A 726 30.88 28.81 12.42
C VAL A 726 30.55 30.12 13.13
N ALA A 727 29.48 30.16 13.93
CA ALA A 727 29.11 31.33 14.71
C ALA A 727 30.17 31.69 15.76
N MET A 728 30.69 30.70 16.49
CA MET A 728 31.78 30.88 17.46
C MET A 728 33.09 31.35 16.81
N LEU A 729 33.43 30.82 15.65
CA LEU A 729 34.62 31.22 14.90
C LEU A 729 34.50 32.65 14.37
N ALA A 730 33.34 33.03 13.84
CA ALA A 730 33.10 34.39 13.37
C ALA A 730 33.16 35.42 14.51
N ALA A 731 32.49 35.14 15.63
CA ALA A 731 32.52 36.03 16.79
C ALA A 731 33.90 36.07 17.45
N GLY A 732 34.56 34.90 17.58
CA GLY A 732 35.90 34.78 18.14
C GLY A 732 36.96 35.46 17.30
N SER A 733 36.83 35.48 15.98
CA SER A 733 37.75 36.21 15.09
C SER A 733 37.73 37.72 15.36
N VAL A 734 36.59 38.28 15.78
CA VAL A 734 36.48 39.68 16.19
C VAL A 734 37.15 39.91 17.55
N VAL A 735 37.01 38.95 18.48
CA VAL A 735 37.68 38.95 19.79
C VAL A 735 39.20 38.77 19.66
N ALA A 736 39.68 37.99 18.69
CA ALA A 736 41.11 37.85 18.39
C ALA A 736 41.68 39.13 17.74
N ALA A 737 40.91 39.77 16.86
CA ALA A 737 41.33 40.97 16.12
C ALA A 737 41.71 42.17 17.01
N GLN A 738 41.16 42.30 18.23
CA GLN A 738 41.56 43.35 19.18
C GLN A 738 42.94 43.12 19.82
N ASP A 739 43.45 41.88 19.80
CA ASP A 739 44.76 41.49 20.33
C ASP A 739 45.86 41.48 19.27
N ASP A 740 45.61 42.08 18.10
CA ASP A 740 46.49 42.03 16.92
C ASP A 740 46.75 40.60 16.41
N ARG A 741 45.83 39.68 16.76
CA ARG A 741 45.82 38.29 16.30
C ARG A 741 44.91 38.19 15.09
N SER A 742 45.49 38.29 13.89
CA SER A 742 44.74 38.21 12.64
C SER A 742 44.70 36.78 12.10
N ALA A 743 43.49 36.24 11.89
CA ALA A 743 43.31 35.01 11.14
C ALA A 743 43.73 35.18 9.67
N ALA A 744 44.14 34.10 9.01
CA ALA A 744 44.51 34.14 7.59
C ALA A 744 43.38 34.72 6.72
N THR A 745 43.76 35.45 5.65
CA THR A 745 42.79 36.07 4.73
C THR A 745 41.88 35.03 4.07
N GLY A 746 42.40 33.84 3.76
CA GLY A 746 41.62 32.71 3.24
C GLY A 746 40.56 32.21 4.22
N PHE A 747 40.90 32.08 5.50
CA PHE A 747 39.98 31.69 6.57
C PHE A 747 38.84 32.70 6.75
N THR A 748 39.19 33.99 6.78
CA THR A 748 38.24 35.09 6.91
C THR A 748 37.23 35.11 5.75
N GLY A 749 37.71 34.90 4.52
CA GLY A 749 36.86 34.81 3.33
C GLY A 749 35.91 33.60 3.36
N ALA A 750 36.40 32.44 3.81
CA ALA A 750 35.58 31.23 3.93
C ALA A 750 34.48 31.38 5.01
N LEU A 751 34.78 32.02 6.15
CA LEU A 751 33.77 32.35 7.16
C LEU A 751 32.71 33.32 6.62
N ALA A 752 33.15 34.40 5.94
CA ALA A 752 32.27 35.43 5.41
C ALA A 752 31.15 34.86 4.53
N ALA A 753 31.45 33.84 3.73
CA ALA A 753 30.48 33.17 2.85
C ALA A 753 29.31 32.49 3.60
N ARG A 754 29.48 32.15 4.89
CA ARG A 754 28.48 31.43 5.70
C ARG A 754 27.66 32.36 6.61
N LEU A 755 28.12 33.59 6.87
CA LEU A 755 27.54 34.51 7.85
C LEU A 755 26.09 34.95 7.59
N PRO A 756 25.62 35.14 6.34
CA PRO A 756 24.25 35.61 6.09
C PRO A 756 23.16 34.73 6.74
N ALA A 757 23.40 33.41 6.82
CA ALA A 757 22.47 32.47 7.45
C ALA A 757 22.52 32.48 9.00
N LEU A 758 23.57 33.04 9.59
CA LEU A 758 23.89 32.94 11.03
C LEU A 758 23.95 34.29 11.74
N THR A 759 23.54 35.36 11.06
CA THR A 759 23.68 36.76 11.50
C THR A 759 23.13 36.99 12.91
N SER A 760 21.94 36.44 13.23
CA SER A 760 21.33 36.58 14.56
C SER A 760 22.13 35.89 15.67
N SER A 761 22.64 34.68 15.41
CA SER A 761 23.44 33.93 16.40
C SER A 761 24.76 34.63 16.68
N ILE A 762 25.44 35.09 15.63
CA ILE A 762 26.69 35.83 15.74
C ILE A 762 26.49 37.15 16.51
N ALA A 763 25.41 37.88 16.22
CA ALA A 763 25.10 39.12 16.92
C ALA A 763 24.89 38.89 18.43
N GLU A 764 24.20 37.81 18.84
CA GLU A 764 24.04 37.45 20.25
C GLU A 764 25.38 37.12 20.92
N LEU A 765 26.27 36.38 20.25
CA LEU A 765 27.60 36.06 20.76
C LEU A 765 28.45 37.32 20.96
N ILE A 766 28.46 38.23 19.98
CA ILE A 766 29.19 39.50 20.12
C ILE A 766 28.59 40.38 21.24
N ARG A 767 27.26 40.46 21.36
CA ARG A 767 26.60 41.15 22.48
C ARG A 767 26.97 40.54 23.83
N GLY A 768 27.07 39.21 23.89
CA GLY A 768 27.56 38.50 25.05
C GLY A 768 29.01 38.89 25.39
N ALA A 769 29.89 38.94 24.38
CA ALA A 769 31.30 39.26 24.54
C ALA A 769 31.53 40.70 25.04
N LEU A 770 30.70 41.65 24.59
CA LEU A 770 30.71 43.03 25.09
C LEU A 770 30.25 43.10 26.56
N ARG A 771 29.19 42.38 26.92
CA ARG A 771 28.65 42.35 28.30
C ARG A 771 29.60 41.65 29.28
N GLY A 772 30.25 40.58 28.83
CA GLY A 772 31.20 39.81 29.63
C GLY A 772 32.62 40.39 29.68
N GLY A 773 32.89 41.45 28.90
CA GLY A 773 34.20 42.10 28.86
C GLY A 773 35.25 41.38 28.03
N GLN A 774 34.89 40.33 27.28
CA GLN A 774 35.77 39.68 26.33
C GLN A 774 36.12 40.61 25.16
N LEU A 775 35.19 41.48 24.74
CA LEU A 775 35.40 42.47 23.69
C LEU A 775 35.36 43.89 24.26
N ASP A 776 36.41 44.68 24.04
CA ASP A 776 36.46 46.07 24.50
C ASP A 776 35.55 46.98 23.64
N THR A 777 34.56 47.61 24.28
CA THR A 777 33.64 48.54 23.59
C THR A 777 34.36 49.78 23.05
N ASN A 778 35.45 50.24 23.69
CA ASN A 778 36.26 51.34 23.16
C ASN A 778 37.05 50.93 21.91
N TRP A 779 37.47 49.67 21.82
CA TRP A 779 38.06 49.15 20.59
C TRP A 779 37.01 49.09 19.47
N VAL A 780 35.78 48.64 19.75
CA VAL A 780 34.69 48.67 18.74
C VAL A 780 34.39 50.10 18.27
N ALA A 781 34.34 51.07 19.20
CA ALA A 781 34.21 52.49 18.88
C ALA A 781 35.34 53.00 17.97
N ALA A 782 36.58 52.61 18.28
CA ALA A 782 37.75 52.94 17.47
C ALA A 782 37.63 52.38 16.04
N GLN A 783 37.27 51.09 15.90
CA GLN A 783 37.11 50.47 14.58
C GLN A 783 35.99 51.13 13.77
N SER A 784 34.83 51.40 14.38
CA SER A 784 33.72 52.11 13.73
C SER A 784 34.15 53.48 13.21
N PHE A 785 34.88 54.25 14.02
CA PHE A 785 35.35 55.57 13.64
C PHE A 785 36.41 55.54 12.52
N LEU A 786 37.38 54.62 12.59
CA LEU A 786 38.39 54.45 11.54
C LEU A 786 37.76 54.10 10.19
N ARG A 787 36.72 53.26 10.19
CA ARG A 787 35.98 52.90 8.98
C ARG A 787 35.17 54.06 8.41
N GLN A 788 34.60 54.93 9.25
CA GLN A 788 33.95 56.16 8.79
C GLN A 788 34.95 57.11 8.10
N LEU A 789 36.17 57.21 8.63
CA LEU A 789 37.27 57.97 8.03
C LEU A 789 37.83 57.34 6.74
N ARG A 790 37.34 56.15 6.34
CA ARG A 790 37.87 55.36 5.22
C ARG A 790 39.37 55.09 5.36
N LEU A 791 39.80 54.85 6.60
CA LEU A 791 41.16 54.41 6.93
C LEU A 791 41.15 52.91 7.22
N SER A 792 42.33 52.28 7.15
CA SER A 792 42.48 50.86 7.43
C SER A 792 42.09 50.56 8.88
N ALA A 793 40.95 49.92 9.05
CA ALA A 793 40.53 49.28 10.28
C ALA A 793 41.00 47.81 10.28
N THR A 794 40.96 47.15 11.44
CA THR A 794 41.28 45.73 11.52
C THR A 794 40.25 44.92 10.72
N THR A 795 40.72 44.14 9.75
CA THR A 795 39.87 43.28 8.93
C THR A 795 39.26 42.17 9.79
N THR A 796 37.95 41.97 9.65
CA THR A 796 37.22 40.90 10.36
C THR A 796 36.28 40.19 9.41
N PRO A 797 35.85 38.95 9.72
CA PRO A 797 34.82 38.27 8.92
C PRO A 797 33.51 39.08 8.83
N LEU A 798 33.27 40.01 9.76
CA LEU A 798 32.04 40.78 9.86
C LEU A 798 32.03 42.09 9.05
N ASP A 799 33.05 42.39 8.23
CA ASP A 799 33.13 43.69 7.56
C ASP A 799 31.99 43.99 6.55
N ASP A 800 31.38 42.96 5.98
CA ASP A 800 30.25 43.04 5.03
C ASP A 800 28.83 42.82 5.62
N PRO A 801 28.58 41.95 6.62
CA PRO A 801 27.23 41.74 7.14
C PRO A 801 26.59 42.97 7.83
N ALA A 802 25.30 43.18 7.56
CA ALA A 802 24.47 44.21 8.20
C ALA A 802 23.67 43.63 9.38
N PHE A 803 23.82 44.20 10.56
CA PHE A 803 23.02 43.91 11.74
C PHE A 803 21.96 45.00 11.89
N GLY A 804 20.69 44.64 11.68
CA GLY A 804 19.58 45.61 11.79
C GLY A 804 19.69 46.79 10.81
N GLY A 805 20.28 46.57 9.63
CA GLY A 805 20.46 47.60 8.59
C GLY A 805 21.70 48.49 8.75
N TRP A 806 22.44 48.34 9.86
CA TRP A 806 23.71 49.01 10.11
C TRP A 806 24.86 48.00 10.03
N ARG A 807 26.09 48.49 9.91
CA ARG A 807 27.28 47.64 10.08
C ARG A 807 27.31 47.09 11.52
N TRP A 808 27.91 45.92 11.71
CA TRP A 808 27.93 45.26 13.02
C TRP A 808 28.47 46.15 14.15
N ASP A 809 29.56 46.88 13.91
CA ASP A 809 30.21 47.77 14.86
C ASP A 809 29.31 48.95 15.24
N GLU A 810 28.69 49.59 14.25
CA GLU A 810 27.74 50.69 14.48
C GLU A 810 26.45 50.24 15.16
N ALA A 811 25.89 49.09 14.76
CA ALA A 811 24.68 48.53 15.35
C ALA A 811 24.86 48.27 16.85
N LEU A 812 25.96 47.63 17.22
CA LEU A 812 26.24 47.27 18.62
C LEU A 812 26.56 48.49 19.48
N LEU A 813 27.25 49.49 18.94
CA LEU A 813 27.50 50.74 19.65
C LEU A 813 26.20 51.48 19.94
N ARG A 814 25.30 51.60 18.95
CA ARG A 814 23.98 52.22 19.14
C ARG A 814 23.16 51.48 20.20
N GLU A 815 23.18 50.15 20.18
CA GLU A 815 22.52 49.32 21.20
C GLU A 815 23.12 49.53 22.60
N ALA A 816 24.44 49.51 22.75
CA ALA A 816 25.11 49.69 24.04
C ALA A 816 24.89 51.09 24.63
N ILE A 817 24.83 52.12 23.78
CA ILE A 817 24.50 53.49 24.17
C ILE A 817 23.04 53.58 24.61
N ALA A 818 22.11 53.03 23.83
CA ALA A 818 20.68 53.01 24.18
C ALA A 818 20.41 52.24 25.48
N ALA A 819 21.15 51.16 25.75
CA ALA A 819 21.09 50.39 26.98
C ALA A 819 21.79 51.08 28.17
N GLY A 820 22.53 52.17 27.94
CA GLY A 820 23.30 52.89 28.96
C GLY A 820 24.52 52.12 29.50
N THR A 821 24.89 51.00 28.87
CA THR A 821 26.06 50.18 29.26
C THR A 821 27.35 50.76 28.71
N TYR A 822 27.27 51.61 27.69
CA TYR A 822 28.41 52.35 27.14
C TYR A 822 28.16 53.86 27.17
N ARG A 823 29.07 54.60 27.79
CA ARG A 823 29.02 56.08 27.84
C ARG A 823 29.92 56.77 26.83
N GLY A 824 30.75 55.99 26.14
CA GLY A 824 31.61 56.44 25.05
C GLY A 824 32.63 57.53 25.38
N PRO A 825 33.50 57.84 24.40
CA PRO A 825 34.31 59.04 24.43
C PRO A 825 33.40 60.27 24.36
N ARG A 826 33.71 61.28 25.18
CA ARG A 826 32.94 62.54 25.25
C ARG A 826 33.56 63.68 24.44
N SER A 827 34.75 63.46 23.91
CA SER A 827 35.50 64.46 23.13
C SER A 827 36.24 63.81 21.98
N ALA A 828 36.60 64.61 20.98
CA ALA A 828 37.46 64.17 19.88
C ALA A 828 38.83 63.67 20.36
N VAL A 829 39.30 64.15 21.52
CA VAL A 829 40.57 63.70 22.14
C VAL A 829 40.41 62.30 22.73
N GLU A 830 39.32 62.05 23.45
CA GLU A 830 39.03 60.71 23.98
C GLU A 830 38.80 59.69 22.87
N LEU A 831 38.10 60.07 21.79
CA LEU A 831 37.90 59.18 20.63
C LEU A 831 39.23 58.89 19.90
N ARG A 832 40.11 59.90 19.77
CA ARG A 832 41.48 59.71 19.27
C ARG A 832 42.23 58.69 20.12
N ASP A 833 42.14 58.80 21.45
CA ASP A 833 42.84 57.90 22.36
C ASP A 833 42.33 56.46 22.23
N CYS A 834 41.02 56.25 21.99
CA CYS A 834 40.48 54.94 21.64
C CYS A 834 41.10 54.38 20.35
N THR A 835 41.33 55.21 19.33
CA THR A 835 41.95 54.78 18.06
C THR A 835 43.47 54.64 18.10
N TRP A 836 44.12 55.18 19.14
CA TRP A 836 45.57 55.27 19.20
C TRP A 836 46.30 53.93 19.06
N PRO A 837 45.84 52.81 19.66
CA PRO A 837 46.48 51.51 19.47
C PRO A 837 46.57 51.07 18.01
N THR A 838 45.54 51.34 17.21
CA THR A 838 45.51 51.00 15.78
C THR A 838 46.29 52.01 14.92
N VAL A 839 46.14 53.31 15.22
CA VAL A 839 46.82 54.38 14.45
C VAL A 839 48.33 54.37 14.68
N ALA A 840 48.79 54.06 15.89
CA ALA A 840 50.21 53.99 16.23
C ALA A 840 50.95 52.85 15.51
N ALA A 841 50.23 51.78 15.14
CA ALA A 841 50.77 50.65 14.38
C ALA A 841 50.66 50.84 12.84
N ALA A 842 49.97 51.88 12.38
CA ALA A 842 49.71 52.10 10.96
C ALA A 842 50.89 52.77 10.23
N SER A 843 50.84 52.80 8.89
CA SER A 843 51.83 53.51 8.08
C SER A 843 51.82 55.02 8.35
N ALA A 844 52.96 55.69 8.12
CA ALA A 844 53.07 57.14 8.27
C ALA A 844 51.99 57.91 7.46
N ASP A 845 51.71 57.47 6.22
CA ASP A 845 50.64 58.03 5.39
C ASP A 845 49.25 57.88 6.02
N THR A 846 48.96 56.70 6.61
CA THR A 846 47.68 56.45 7.28
C THR A 846 47.53 57.32 8.53
N ALA A 847 48.60 57.48 9.31
CA ALA A 847 48.61 58.35 10.49
C ALA A 847 48.46 59.83 10.13
N GLU A 848 49.13 60.32 9.08
CA GLU A 848 48.98 61.69 8.58
C GLU A 848 47.55 61.97 8.11
N ARG A 849 46.96 61.06 7.33
CA ARG A 849 45.56 61.15 6.89
C ARG A 849 44.58 61.15 8.05
N PHE A 850 44.84 60.35 9.08
CA PHE A 850 44.07 60.38 10.32
C PHE A 850 44.14 61.76 10.97
N PHE A 851 45.34 62.28 11.24
CA PHE A 851 45.51 63.56 11.93
C PHE A 851 45.01 64.78 11.15
N ALA A 852 44.99 64.71 9.81
CA ALA A 852 44.47 65.76 8.95
C ALA A 852 42.95 65.95 9.07
N GLY A 853 42.19 64.90 9.38
CA GLY A 853 40.72 64.92 9.31
C GLY A 853 39.97 64.47 10.56
N TYR A 854 40.64 63.89 11.57
CA TYR A 854 39.93 63.22 12.67
C TYR A 854 39.08 64.16 13.52
N ARG A 855 39.43 65.44 13.70
CA ARG A 855 38.67 66.34 14.60
C ARG A 855 37.26 66.58 14.10
N ASP A 856 37.11 66.98 12.84
CA ASP A 856 35.80 67.26 12.24
C ASP A 856 34.99 65.97 12.10
N ALA A 857 35.63 64.86 11.71
CA ALA A 857 34.99 63.56 11.63
C ALA A 857 34.54 63.04 13.01
N ALA A 858 35.34 63.24 14.07
CA ALA A 858 35.01 62.82 15.42
C ALA A 858 33.77 63.55 15.93
N HIS A 859 33.64 64.86 15.66
CA HIS A 859 32.44 65.61 16.01
C HIS A 859 31.20 65.06 15.30
N ALA A 860 31.30 64.75 14.01
CA ALA A 860 30.20 64.15 13.24
C ALA A 860 29.83 62.74 13.74
N TRP A 861 30.82 61.90 14.04
CA TRP A 861 30.60 60.54 14.58
C TRP A 861 29.93 60.57 15.96
N LEU A 862 30.45 61.39 16.88
CA LEU A 862 29.91 61.55 18.24
C LEU A 862 28.46 62.07 18.20
N ALA A 863 28.15 63.02 17.31
CA ALA A 863 26.79 63.50 17.10
C ALA A 863 25.88 62.41 16.52
N GLY A 864 26.36 61.63 15.54
CA GLY A 864 25.60 60.54 14.91
C GLY A 864 25.22 59.38 15.84
N LEU A 865 25.97 59.19 16.93
CA LEU A 865 25.71 58.20 17.98
C LEU A 865 25.08 58.79 19.26
N GLY A 866 24.83 60.11 19.32
CA GLY A 866 24.23 60.76 20.49
C GLY A 866 25.14 60.86 21.72
N LEU A 867 26.47 60.85 21.51
CA LEU A 867 27.49 60.89 22.58
C LEU A 867 28.10 62.28 22.80
N ALA A 868 27.76 63.27 21.97
CA ALA A 868 28.27 64.62 22.12
C ALA A 868 27.88 65.21 23.49
N ALA A 869 28.87 65.64 24.27
CA ALA A 869 28.61 66.47 25.44
C ALA A 869 28.05 67.82 24.94
N ASP A 870 26.94 68.27 25.53
CA ASP A 870 26.43 69.64 25.37
C ASP A 870 27.54 70.62 25.77
N HIS A 871 28.33 71.04 24.79
CA HIS A 871 29.30 72.09 24.99
C HIS A 871 28.57 73.43 24.94
N GLU A 872 28.31 73.97 26.13
CA GLU A 872 28.15 75.41 26.35
C GLU A 872 29.25 76.18 25.58
N GLY A 873 28.80 77.14 24.76
CA GLY A 873 29.58 78.34 24.48
C GLY A 873 30.54 78.30 23.30
N TRP A 874 30.03 78.27 22.06
CA TRP A 874 30.64 79.04 20.97
C TRP A 874 29.56 79.91 20.30
N GLY A 875 29.61 81.19 20.65
CA GLY A 875 28.67 82.20 20.20
C GLY A 875 28.75 82.44 18.69
N ASN A 876 27.57 82.68 18.12
CA ASN A 876 27.34 83.36 16.85
C ASN A 876 28.42 84.40 16.52
N ARG A 877 29.27 84.10 15.54
CA ARG A 877 29.86 85.11 14.66
C ARG A 877 29.67 84.69 13.21
N LEU A 878 28.59 85.21 12.65
CA LEU A 878 28.50 85.80 11.31
C LEU A 878 29.79 85.74 10.49
N TRP A 879 29.75 85.05 9.34
CA TRP A 879 30.15 85.66 8.07
C TRP A 879 29.11 85.33 7.00
N ASN A 880 28.51 86.42 6.54
CA ASN A 880 27.56 86.52 5.45
C ASN A 880 28.37 86.77 4.16
N ARG A 881 27.76 86.44 3.00
CA ARG A 881 28.08 86.86 1.61
C ARG A 881 29.15 86.07 0.83
N ASP A 882 28.97 85.69 -0.44
CA ASP A 882 27.90 85.94 -1.45
C ASP A 882 27.88 84.80 -2.51
N GLU A 883 26.70 84.65 -3.11
CA GLU A 883 26.23 83.98 -4.35
C GLU A 883 27.20 83.81 -5.55
N PRO A 884 26.86 82.98 -6.58
CA PRO A 884 25.51 82.51 -6.99
C PRO A 884 25.24 81.01 -6.96
#